data_AF-A0A4Z0JN34-F1
#
_entry.id   AF-A0A4Z0JN34-F1
#
_cell.length_a   1.000
_cell.length_b   1.000
_cell.length_c   1.000
_cell.angle_alpha   90.00
_cell.angle_beta   90.00
_cell.angle_gamma   90.00
#
_symmetry.space_group_name_H-M   'P 1'
#
loop_
_entity.id
_entity.type
_entity.pdbx_description
1 polymer ?
#
loop_
_entity_poly.entity_id
_entity_poly.type
_entity_poly.pdbx_seq_one_letter_code
_entity_poly.pdbx_strand_id
1 'polypeptide(L)'
;MFVNKYFINKQNGIKRNVINNLVNVCLVLFLLLIFSNPTTVKAADNQTYTQQFQNSITTLSGKSVESNMYFTKMDYWDVKKLTFNFNYQVSQLANRNASDITVSLNGVKFYSFRPGNKTGFQTQKIDVPLKLLSGSNKLTINGQILDQMDNKNYQLQQTPANWLTIGDGSNVNFEYQLKEAENTLSSFYAHFSGQDTIAYQRSKIITADKPSSDESTASMIALSGESRIITTENDQIPVLQAKHIDAKKNDYMLVIAKYSSLPRDLQKQIDPNSLNDRAIIKTYYTDNKYYLIVTAKTGSLLKKAARFVANEELMKETNKSSEDVDESTDTYTSSLHDNGTHFLTTTPDQIQGAGHRETSYLVQLPNDRSNADGSQVSLHFNYSKNLNFNRSLVTIYINNTVVGSKKLTKVKANKDTLTLKLPRGLSLGSSFTVRVAFDLEMKDQDTSDDSNTPWAFVDPSSKMLVKSERSNDLLFTNYPTMFISNETYNDIAVVTPKDLDENDFKSLTNIFNLIGNFAKSNTGTIKFYNEVPSKNVLKNSNVIVLGTPSNNQMIKSLNPNLYFKYSKNYNRIVSNEKLSIEKDYGKQIGTAQLIRSPYNDKRGMLVVTGVNSLDTYIASTQINFQKNIQQFTGDAIVVDMNNAHYGYRFKKNKAIDKSLENKRTFSKNSQLIIYLGLAIIVILLIVLAVILTVRKQARLNGGKKDEKQ
;
A
#
# COMPACT_ATOMS: atom_id res chain seq x y z
N MET A 1 -55.49 -73.40 -34.81
CA MET A 1 -55.14 -74.70 -34.18
C MET A 1 -54.51 -74.38 -32.83
N PHE A 2 -54.98 -74.75 -31.66
CA PHE A 2 -56.10 -75.58 -31.21
C PHE A 2 -56.73 -74.92 -29.97
N VAL A 3 -58.02 -75.18 -29.86
CA VAL A 3 -59.02 -74.90 -28.81
C VAL A 3 -58.57 -75.41 -27.43
N ASN A 4 -58.81 -74.70 -26.32
CA ASN A 4 -59.95 -75.01 -25.44
C ASN A 4 -60.21 -74.03 -24.29
N LYS A 5 -61.50 -73.90 -23.99
CA LYS A 5 -62.14 -73.09 -22.95
C LYS A 5 -62.43 -73.93 -21.70
N TYR A 6 -62.76 -73.22 -20.61
CA TYR A 6 -63.59 -73.64 -19.46
C TYR A 6 -62.90 -74.55 -18.40
N PHE A 7 -63.24 -74.57 -17.12
CA PHE A 7 -64.38 -74.06 -16.34
C PHE A 7 -63.93 -73.83 -14.87
N ILE A 8 -64.45 -72.76 -14.28
CA ILE A 8 -64.81 -72.45 -12.87
C ILE A 8 -64.53 -73.53 -11.80
N ASN A 9 -63.90 -73.15 -10.68
CA ASN A 9 -64.55 -73.34 -9.38
C ASN A 9 -64.13 -72.30 -8.34
N LYS A 10 -65.13 -71.60 -7.81
CA LYS A 10 -65.00 -70.59 -6.76
C LYS A 10 -65.68 -71.17 -5.53
N GLN A 11 -64.95 -71.35 -4.44
CA GLN A 11 -65.44 -71.14 -3.06
C GLN A 11 -64.34 -71.44 -2.04
N ASN A 12 -63.89 -70.41 -1.34
CA ASN A 12 -64.15 -70.22 0.10
C ASN A 12 -63.07 -69.33 0.72
N GLY A 13 -63.55 -68.30 1.42
CA GLY A 13 -62.71 -67.27 1.99
C GLY A 13 -61.89 -67.76 3.18
N ILE A 14 -60.67 -67.24 3.29
CA ILE A 14 -59.97 -67.11 4.57
C ILE A 14 -59.36 -65.71 4.63
N LYS A 15 -59.52 -65.12 5.81
CA LYS A 15 -59.26 -63.77 6.30
C LYS A 15 -58.02 -63.04 5.75
N ARG A 16 -58.19 -61.71 5.60
CA ARG A 16 -57.13 -60.69 5.43
C ARG A 16 -56.02 -60.93 6.45
N ASN A 17 -54.86 -61.39 5.99
CA ASN A 17 -53.64 -61.40 6.76
C ASN A 17 -52.82 -60.14 6.50
N VAL A 18 -52.30 -59.60 7.60
CA VAL A 18 -51.50 -58.39 7.83
C VAL A 18 -50.27 -58.25 6.90
N ILE A 19 -49.97 -59.26 6.09
CA ILE A 19 -48.83 -59.31 5.18
C ILE A 19 -49.00 -58.35 3.99
N ASN A 20 -50.24 -58.13 3.49
CA ASN A 20 -50.43 -57.27 2.31
C ASN A 20 -50.24 -55.77 2.59
N ASN A 21 -50.49 -55.31 3.83
CA ASN A 21 -50.19 -53.93 4.20
C ASN A 21 -48.70 -53.72 4.44
N LEU A 22 -47.98 -54.73 4.95
CA LEU A 22 -46.53 -54.64 5.13
C LEU A 22 -45.79 -54.61 3.78
N VAL A 23 -46.24 -55.39 2.80
CA VAL A 23 -45.66 -55.37 1.44
C VAL A 23 -45.93 -54.03 0.75
N ASN A 24 -47.13 -53.45 0.87
CA ASN A 24 -47.43 -52.14 0.31
C ASN A 24 -46.69 -51.00 1.03
N VAL A 25 -46.51 -51.07 2.35
CA VAL A 25 -45.70 -50.10 3.10
C VAL A 25 -44.22 -50.23 2.74
N CYS A 26 -43.70 -51.44 2.59
CA CYS A 26 -42.33 -51.66 2.12
C CYS A 26 -42.13 -51.18 0.68
N LEU A 27 -43.11 -51.36 -0.22
CA LEU A 27 -43.01 -50.88 -1.60
C LEU A 27 -43.03 -49.35 -1.68
N VAL A 28 -43.84 -48.69 -0.84
CA VAL A 28 -43.89 -47.21 -0.73
C VAL A 28 -42.62 -46.66 -0.08
N LEU A 29 -42.06 -47.32 0.95
CA LEU A 29 -40.76 -46.94 1.53
C LEU A 29 -39.60 -47.16 0.55
N PHE A 30 -39.65 -48.21 -0.26
CA PHE A 30 -38.62 -48.48 -1.27
C PHE A 30 -38.71 -47.49 -2.45
N LEU A 31 -39.92 -47.06 -2.84
CA LEU A 31 -40.12 -45.98 -3.81
C LEU A 31 -39.69 -44.62 -3.25
N LEU A 32 -39.90 -44.33 -1.96
CA LEU A 32 -39.40 -43.12 -1.30
C LEU A 32 -37.86 -43.08 -1.22
N LEU A 33 -37.20 -44.24 -1.07
CA LEU A 33 -35.73 -44.37 -1.08
C LEU A 33 -35.11 -44.21 -2.49
N ILE A 34 -35.86 -44.49 -3.57
CA ILE A 34 -35.39 -44.30 -4.95
C ILE A 34 -35.54 -42.83 -5.40
N PHE A 35 -36.45 -42.05 -4.79
CA PHE A 35 -36.59 -40.61 -5.05
C PHE A 35 -35.79 -39.72 -4.08
N SER A 36 -35.23 -40.27 -3.00
CA SER A 36 -34.19 -39.59 -2.23
C SER A 36 -32.84 -39.77 -2.93
N ASN A 37 -32.61 -39.03 -4.02
CA ASN A 37 -31.24 -38.73 -4.39
C ASN A 37 -30.59 -38.09 -3.16
N PRO A 38 -29.55 -38.69 -2.55
CA PRO A 38 -28.76 -37.92 -1.61
C PRO A 38 -28.26 -36.73 -2.41
N THR A 39 -28.72 -35.53 -2.07
CA THR A 39 -27.95 -34.34 -2.40
C THR A 39 -26.62 -34.57 -1.71
N THR A 40 -25.66 -35.14 -2.44
CA THR A 40 -24.27 -35.01 -2.12
C THR A 40 -24.01 -33.52 -2.21
N VAL A 41 -24.22 -32.83 -1.09
CA VAL A 41 -23.62 -31.53 -0.85
C VAL A 41 -22.14 -31.85 -0.91
N LYS A 42 -21.54 -31.68 -2.10
CA LYS A 42 -20.10 -31.61 -2.21
C LYS A 42 -19.71 -30.56 -1.19
N ALA A 43 -19.02 -30.98 -0.12
CA ALA A 43 -18.35 -30.05 0.75
C ALA A 43 -17.54 -29.14 -0.17
N ALA A 44 -17.75 -27.82 -0.08
CA ALA A 44 -16.98 -26.89 -0.88
C ALA A 44 -15.50 -27.18 -0.61
N ASP A 45 -14.74 -27.46 -1.66
CA ASP A 45 -13.30 -27.70 -1.54
C ASP A 45 -12.68 -26.49 -0.83
N ASN A 46 -11.87 -26.74 0.20
CA ASN A 46 -11.22 -25.68 0.94
C ASN A 46 -10.30 -24.89 -0.01
N GLN A 47 -10.38 -23.57 0.05
CA GLN A 47 -9.49 -22.65 -0.66
C GLN A 47 -8.29 -22.29 0.21
N THR A 48 -7.18 -21.88 -0.41
CA THR A 48 -5.94 -21.57 0.30
C THR A 48 -5.32 -20.25 -0.08
N TYR A 49 -5.24 -19.29 0.84
CA TYR A 49 -4.63 -17.99 0.61
C TYR A 49 -3.38 -17.80 1.47
N THR A 50 -2.28 -17.40 0.85
CA THR A 50 -1.03 -17.10 1.56
C THR A 50 -0.77 -15.60 1.60
N GLN A 51 -0.78 -15.03 2.80
CA GLN A 51 -0.38 -13.64 3.03
C GLN A 51 1.12 -13.60 3.37
N GLN A 52 1.92 -12.99 2.50
CA GLN A 52 3.32 -12.69 2.78
C GLN A 52 3.41 -11.52 3.77
N PHE A 53 4.39 -11.56 4.69
CA PHE A 53 4.67 -10.40 5.54
C PHE A 53 5.50 -9.37 4.77
N GLN A 54 5.25 -8.08 5.00
CA GLN A 54 5.97 -6.97 4.35
C GLN A 54 7.42 -6.77 4.88
N ASN A 55 7.96 -7.74 5.62
CA ASN A 55 9.26 -7.60 6.25
C ASN A 55 10.37 -7.91 5.25
N SER A 56 11.36 -7.03 5.17
CA SER A 56 12.65 -7.35 4.54
C SER A 56 13.46 -8.29 5.45
N ILE A 57 14.49 -8.93 4.87
CA ILE A 57 15.44 -9.74 5.63
C ILE A 57 16.01 -8.89 6.78
N THR A 58 15.75 -9.30 8.02
CA THR A 58 16.07 -8.52 9.23
C THR A 58 16.85 -9.37 10.22
N THR A 59 18.00 -8.87 10.68
CA THR A 59 18.82 -9.53 11.71
C THR A 59 18.62 -8.85 13.06
N LEU A 60 18.28 -9.66 14.06
CA LEU A 60 18.16 -9.31 15.47
C LEU A 60 19.38 -9.87 16.19
N SER A 61 20.10 -9.04 16.96
CA SER A 61 21.30 -9.44 17.68
C SER A 61 21.15 -9.19 19.17
N GLY A 62 21.72 -10.08 19.99
CA GLY A 62 21.62 -10.04 21.45
C GLY A 62 21.08 -11.33 22.03
N LYS A 63 21.10 -11.42 23.37
CA LYS A 63 20.63 -12.62 24.10
C LYS A 63 19.12 -12.84 24.00
N SER A 64 18.36 -11.79 23.72
CA SER A 64 16.93 -11.86 23.49
C SER A 64 16.60 -11.13 22.20
N VAL A 65 15.74 -11.74 21.39
CA VAL A 65 15.32 -11.24 20.09
C VAL A 65 13.81 -11.17 20.06
N GLU A 66 13.25 -10.05 19.61
CA GLU A 66 11.81 -9.86 19.48
C GLU A 66 11.46 -9.23 18.12
N SER A 67 10.39 -9.71 17.48
CA SER A 67 9.87 -9.15 16.25
C SER A 67 8.37 -9.30 16.14
N ASN A 68 7.73 -8.32 15.50
CA ASN A 68 6.28 -8.27 15.30
C ASN A 68 5.94 -8.34 13.81
N MET A 69 4.89 -9.09 13.49
CA MET A 69 4.34 -9.31 12.16
C MET A 69 2.82 -9.12 12.22
N TYR A 70 2.22 -8.65 11.13
CA TYR A 70 0.79 -8.35 11.08
C TYR A 70 0.12 -9.03 9.90
N PHE A 71 -1.10 -9.53 10.11
CA PHE A 71 -1.91 -10.13 9.05
C PHE A 71 -3.41 -9.96 9.33
N THR A 72 -4.23 -10.11 8.29
CA THR A 72 -5.67 -9.86 8.35
C THR A 72 -6.44 -11.11 7.92
N LYS A 73 -7.54 -11.41 8.62
CA LYS A 73 -8.51 -12.44 8.27
C LYS A 73 -9.74 -11.76 7.67
N MET A 74 -10.19 -12.21 6.49
CA MET A 74 -11.45 -11.73 5.91
C MET A 74 -12.66 -12.30 6.67
N ASP A 75 -13.72 -11.49 6.82
CA ASP A 75 -14.90 -11.87 7.61
C ASP A 75 -15.75 -12.98 6.95
N TYR A 76 -15.71 -13.05 5.63
CA TYR A 76 -16.36 -14.09 4.83
C TYR A 76 -15.54 -15.39 4.75
N TRP A 77 -14.36 -15.46 5.37
CA TRP A 77 -13.63 -16.71 5.51
C TRP A 77 -14.12 -17.50 6.73
N ASP A 78 -14.63 -18.70 6.47
CA ASP A 78 -14.76 -19.76 7.45
C ASP A 78 -13.45 -20.55 7.49
N VAL A 79 -12.49 -20.05 8.28
CA VAL A 79 -11.13 -20.59 8.37
C VAL A 79 -11.15 -21.97 9.03
N LYS A 80 -10.61 -22.97 8.31
CA LYS A 80 -10.46 -24.36 8.76
C LYS A 80 -9.06 -24.63 9.30
N LYS A 81 -8.04 -23.96 8.74
CA LYS A 81 -6.66 -24.07 9.19
C LYS A 81 -5.91 -22.76 8.95
N LEU A 82 -4.98 -22.44 9.86
CA LEU A 82 -4.04 -21.35 9.69
C LEU A 82 -2.64 -21.87 10.02
N THR A 83 -1.71 -21.73 9.08
CA THR A 83 -0.31 -22.15 9.26
C THR A 83 0.59 -20.93 9.14
N PHE A 84 1.41 -20.69 10.17
CA PHE A 84 2.51 -19.73 10.09
C PHE A 84 3.77 -20.46 9.61
N ASN A 85 4.33 -20.02 8.49
CA ASN A 85 5.60 -20.50 7.96
C ASN A 85 6.69 -19.49 8.34
N PHE A 86 7.48 -19.81 9.35
CA PHE A 86 8.55 -18.95 9.82
C PHE A 86 9.86 -19.26 9.09
N ASN A 87 10.32 -18.35 8.23
CA ASN A 87 11.61 -18.47 7.54
C ASN A 87 12.68 -17.72 8.33
N TYR A 88 13.69 -18.42 8.84
CA TYR A 88 14.66 -17.86 9.75
C TYR A 88 16.03 -18.52 9.65
N GLN A 89 17.06 -17.82 10.14
CA GLN A 89 18.42 -18.31 10.30
C GLN A 89 18.94 -17.89 11.67
N VAL A 90 19.69 -18.77 12.33
CA VAL A 90 20.38 -18.44 13.58
C VAL A 90 21.88 -18.52 13.38
N SER A 91 22.62 -17.93 14.31
CA SER A 91 24.08 -18.03 14.36
C SER A 91 24.58 -19.46 14.24
N GLN A 92 25.66 -19.64 13.47
CA GLN A 92 26.37 -20.91 13.37
C GLN A 92 26.99 -21.32 14.71
N LEU A 93 27.16 -20.36 15.62
CA LEU A 93 27.68 -20.58 16.97
C LEU A 93 26.56 -20.85 17.99
N ALA A 94 25.28 -20.77 17.61
CA ALA A 94 24.17 -20.93 18.54
C ALA A 94 24.14 -22.33 19.20
N ASN A 95 24.14 -22.34 20.53
CA ASN A 95 23.87 -23.49 21.36
C ASN A 95 22.37 -23.82 21.37
N ARG A 96 22.07 -25.03 20.93
CA ARG A 96 20.71 -25.53 20.68
C ARG A 96 19.89 -25.77 21.94
N ASN A 97 20.56 -26.18 23.02
CA ASN A 97 19.87 -26.53 24.25
C ASN A 97 19.57 -25.29 25.08
N ALA A 98 20.33 -24.21 24.85
CA ALA A 98 20.18 -22.92 25.49
C ALA A 98 19.37 -21.91 24.65
N SER A 99 19.11 -22.20 23.36
CA SER A 99 18.36 -21.31 22.48
C SER A 99 16.93 -21.78 22.26
N ASP A 100 15.96 -20.88 22.39
CA ASP A 100 14.55 -21.14 22.14
C ASP A 100 13.87 -19.95 21.48
N ILE A 101 12.78 -20.23 20.76
CA ILE A 101 11.94 -19.26 20.09
C ILE A 101 10.49 -19.58 20.45
N THR A 102 9.76 -18.58 20.88
CA THR A 102 8.34 -18.60 21.24
C THR A 102 7.54 -17.70 20.30
N VAL A 103 6.39 -18.19 19.87
CA VAL A 103 5.44 -17.49 19.02
C VAL A 103 4.18 -17.20 19.82
N SER A 104 3.68 -15.97 19.67
CA SER A 104 2.42 -15.53 20.24
C SER A 104 1.54 -14.85 19.20
N LEU A 105 0.23 -14.94 19.39
CA LEU A 105 -0.76 -14.25 18.58
C LEU A 105 -1.61 -13.36 19.48
N ASN A 106 -1.73 -12.08 19.15
CA ASN A 106 -2.51 -11.11 19.90
C ASN A 106 -2.17 -11.10 21.41
N GLY A 107 -0.88 -11.26 21.73
CA GLY A 107 -0.36 -11.32 23.10
C GLY A 107 -0.42 -12.71 23.77
N VAL A 108 -1.05 -13.71 23.16
CA VAL A 108 -1.17 -15.06 23.73
C VAL A 108 -0.12 -15.99 23.14
N LYS A 109 0.81 -16.47 23.97
CA LYS A 109 1.83 -17.47 23.60
C LYS A 109 1.16 -18.82 23.31
N PHE A 110 1.53 -19.48 22.21
CA PHE A 110 0.90 -20.75 21.83
C PHE A 110 1.86 -21.81 21.27
N TYR A 111 3.10 -21.44 20.92
CA TYR A 111 4.07 -22.38 20.39
C TYR A 111 5.49 -21.97 20.76
N SER A 112 6.34 -22.92 21.16
CA SER A 112 7.75 -22.70 21.41
C SER A 112 8.58 -23.85 20.81
N PHE A 113 9.75 -23.54 20.28
CA PHE A 113 10.63 -24.53 19.66
C PHE A 113 12.10 -24.13 19.78
N ARG A 114 12.98 -25.10 19.57
CA ARG A 114 14.43 -24.90 19.49
C ARG A 114 14.88 -24.83 18.03
N PRO A 115 15.79 -23.91 17.65
CA PRO A 115 16.32 -23.83 16.29
C PRO A 115 16.96 -25.14 15.78
N GLY A 116 16.73 -25.49 14.50
CA GLY A 116 17.25 -26.72 13.88
C GLY A 116 18.77 -26.75 13.62
N ASN A 117 19.31 -27.94 13.29
CA ASN A 117 20.76 -28.13 12.98
C ASN A 117 21.11 -27.88 11.53
N LYS A 118 20.93 -26.64 11.09
CA LYS A 118 21.12 -26.27 9.70
C LYS A 118 21.88 -24.96 9.60
N THR A 119 22.80 -24.90 8.66
CA THR A 119 23.40 -23.65 8.19
C THR A 119 22.45 -23.00 7.18
N GLY A 120 22.43 -21.66 7.15
CA GLY A 120 21.54 -20.90 6.27
C GLY A 120 20.08 -20.86 6.75
N PHE A 121 19.20 -20.37 5.88
CA PHE A 121 17.77 -20.24 6.18
C PHE A 121 17.10 -21.61 6.32
N GLN A 122 16.24 -21.71 7.31
CA GLN A 122 15.38 -22.84 7.59
C GLN A 122 13.93 -22.37 7.77
N THR A 123 12.98 -23.28 7.66
CA THR A 123 11.55 -22.96 7.79
C THR A 123 10.91 -23.82 8.86
N GLN A 124 10.30 -23.19 9.85
CA GLN A 124 9.45 -23.84 10.84
C GLN A 124 7.99 -23.61 10.47
N LYS A 125 7.23 -24.69 10.28
CA LYS A 125 5.78 -24.63 10.08
C LYS A 125 5.08 -24.75 11.43
N ILE A 126 4.12 -23.87 11.70
CA ILE A 126 3.45 -23.77 12.99
C ILE A 126 1.94 -23.65 12.74
N ASP A 127 1.16 -24.60 13.27
CA ASP A 127 -0.30 -24.50 13.24
C ASP A 127 -0.76 -23.46 14.28
N VAL A 128 -1.51 -22.47 13.82
CA VAL A 128 -1.98 -21.35 14.65
C VAL A 128 -3.37 -21.68 15.21
N PRO A 129 -3.59 -21.60 16.53
CA PRO A 129 -4.89 -21.87 17.13
C PRO A 129 -5.95 -20.86 16.67
N LEU A 130 -6.98 -21.33 15.98
CA LEU A 130 -8.02 -20.47 15.39
C LEU A 130 -8.80 -19.65 16.43
N LYS A 131 -8.87 -20.12 17.69
CA LYS A 131 -9.52 -19.39 18.80
C LYS A 131 -8.84 -18.06 19.17
N LEU A 132 -7.58 -17.87 18.74
CA LEU A 132 -6.81 -16.65 19.00
C LEU A 132 -6.93 -15.64 17.84
N LEU A 133 -7.58 -16.04 16.75
CA LEU A 133 -7.68 -15.26 15.53
C LEU A 133 -8.77 -14.18 15.62
N SER A 134 -8.42 -12.95 15.31
CA SER A 134 -9.31 -11.79 15.14
C SER A 134 -9.30 -11.30 13.68
N GLY A 135 -10.02 -10.22 13.38
CA GLY A 135 -9.99 -9.59 12.05
C GLY A 135 -8.58 -9.11 11.67
N SER A 136 -7.98 -8.26 12.50
CA SER A 136 -6.55 -7.89 12.41
C SER A 136 -5.76 -8.60 13.51
N ASN A 137 -4.55 -9.07 13.19
CA ASN A 137 -3.75 -9.90 14.09
C ASN A 137 -2.30 -9.43 14.18
N LYS A 138 -1.74 -9.44 15.40
CA LYS A 138 -0.32 -9.23 15.69
C LYS A 138 0.31 -10.57 16.07
N LEU A 139 1.23 -11.06 15.25
CA LEU A 139 2.06 -12.24 15.52
C LEU A 139 3.43 -11.78 16.02
N THR A 140 3.81 -12.25 17.21
CA THR A 140 5.07 -11.86 17.84
C THR A 140 5.98 -13.06 18.01
N ILE A 141 7.21 -12.92 17.53
CA ILE A 141 8.33 -13.84 17.75
C ILE A 141 9.17 -13.29 18.88
N ASN A 142 9.40 -14.08 19.92
CA ASN A 142 10.33 -13.75 21.00
C ASN A 142 11.22 -14.98 21.25
N GLY A 143 12.52 -14.81 21.38
CA GLY A 143 13.41 -15.93 21.66
C GLY A 143 14.72 -15.52 22.30
N GLN A 144 15.48 -16.51 22.74
CA GLN A 144 16.86 -16.37 23.18
C GLN A 144 17.76 -17.15 22.23
N ILE A 145 18.77 -16.47 21.68
CA ILE A 145 19.81 -17.12 20.89
C ILE A 145 21.12 -16.96 21.64
N LEU A 146 21.70 -18.07 22.09
CA LEU A 146 22.88 -18.10 22.93
C LEU A 146 23.94 -18.99 22.29
N ASP A 147 25.20 -18.57 22.28
CA ASP A 147 26.34 -19.29 21.70
C ASP A 147 26.96 -20.34 22.65
N GLN A 148 26.63 -20.30 23.93
CA GLN A 148 27.17 -21.22 24.95
C GLN A 148 26.07 -21.72 25.90
N MET A 149 26.31 -22.88 26.53
CA MET A 149 25.47 -23.40 27.61
C MET A 149 26.03 -22.92 28.95
N ASP A 150 25.15 -22.51 29.84
CA ASP A 150 25.51 -21.95 31.14
C ASP A 150 26.21 -23.01 32.01
N ASN A 151 27.54 -22.95 32.09
CA ASN A 151 28.33 -23.81 32.96
C ASN A 151 29.33 -22.94 33.71
N LYS A 152 28.87 -22.48 34.88
CA LYS A 152 29.65 -21.78 35.93
C LYS A 152 30.21 -20.42 35.50
N ASN A 153 29.30 -19.48 35.26
CA ASN A 153 29.37 -18.05 35.61
C ASN A 153 28.27 -17.38 34.78
N TYR A 154 27.26 -16.82 35.45
CA TYR A 154 26.02 -16.23 34.89
C TYR A 154 26.23 -15.05 33.91
N GLN A 155 27.46 -14.80 33.48
CA GLN A 155 27.81 -13.77 32.51
C GLN A 155 28.23 -14.40 31.18
N LEU A 156 27.25 -14.91 30.42
CA LEU A 156 27.42 -14.96 28.97
C LEU A 156 27.67 -13.51 28.51
N GLN A 157 28.86 -13.16 28.03
CA GLN A 157 29.04 -11.85 27.41
C GLN A 157 28.08 -11.74 26.23
N GLN A 158 27.41 -10.60 26.06
CA GLN A 158 26.62 -10.37 24.85
C GLN A 158 27.58 -10.30 23.68
N THR A 159 27.64 -11.37 22.89
CA THR A 159 28.46 -11.43 21.69
C THR A 159 27.62 -10.99 20.48
N PRO A 160 28.23 -10.35 19.47
CA PRO A 160 27.60 -10.18 18.16
C PRO A 160 27.26 -11.51 17.48
N ALA A 161 27.77 -12.63 18.00
CA ALA A 161 27.47 -13.98 17.54
C ALA A 161 26.11 -14.50 18.02
N ASN A 162 25.42 -13.82 18.92
CA ASN A 162 24.05 -14.15 19.32
C ASN A 162 23.07 -13.41 18.40
N TRP A 163 22.55 -14.10 17.37
CA TRP A 163 21.65 -13.46 16.41
C TRP A 163 20.63 -14.41 15.78
N LEU A 164 19.49 -13.84 15.42
CA LEU A 164 18.39 -14.42 14.63
C LEU A 164 18.12 -13.53 13.43
N THR A 165 18.21 -14.07 12.23
CA THR A 165 17.77 -13.41 11.00
C THR A 165 16.41 -13.97 10.60
N ILE A 166 15.45 -13.09 10.37
CA ILE A 166 14.13 -13.42 9.81
C ILE A 166 14.20 -13.15 8.31
N GLY A 167 13.84 -14.16 7.52
CA GLY A 167 13.81 -14.07 6.06
C GLY A 167 12.49 -13.53 5.53
N ASP A 168 12.55 -12.99 4.31
CA ASP A 168 11.41 -12.46 3.55
C ASP A 168 10.41 -13.55 3.13
N GLY A 169 10.79 -14.83 3.19
CA GLY A 169 9.89 -15.97 2.95
C GLY A 169 8.91 -16.29 4.08
N SER A 170 8.87 -15.50 5.16
CA SER A 170 7.91 -15.74 6.26
C SER A 170 6.50 -15.33 5.86
N ASN A 171 5.51 -16.18 6.13
CA ASN A 171 4.11 -15.94 5.72
C ASN A 171 3.09 -16.69 6.59
N VAL A 172 1.81 -16.33 6.43
CA VAL A 172 0.68 -17.11 6.94
C VAL A 172 -0.14 -17.67 5.80
N ASN A 173 -0.48 -18.96 5.90
CA ASN A 173 -1.33 -19.66 4.95
C ASN A 173 -2.67 -20.00 5.61
N PHE A 174 -3.75 -19.48 5.05
CA PHE A 174 -5.13 -19.77 5.41
C PHE A 174 -5.65 -20.91 4.56
N GLU A 175 -6.33 -21.85 5.17
CA GLU A 175 -7.23 -22.80 4.52
C GLU A 175 -8.65 -22.50 5.01
N TYR A 176 -9.57 -22.21 4.10
CA TYR A 176 -10.90 -21.70 4.45
C TYR A 176 -11.97 -22.13 3.45
N GLN A 177 -13.21 -22.07 3.88
CA GLN A 177 -14.37 -22.08 3.00
C GLN A 177 -14.92 -20.67 2.88
N LEU A 178 -15.35 -20.30 1.67
CA LEU A 178 -16.00 -19.02 1.42
C LEU A 178 -17.44 -19.08 1.91
N LYS A 179 -17.84 -18.10 2.72
CA LYS A 179 -19.26 -17.78 2.88
C LYS A 179 -19.75 -17.14 1.60
N GLU A 180 -20.94 -17.52 1.16
CA GLU A 180 -21.56 -16.91 -0.02
C GLU A 180 -21.88 -15.44 0.25
N ALA A 181 -21.69 -14.58 -0.77
CA ALA A 181 -22.02 -13.17 -0.66
C ALA A 181 -23.54 -12.99 -0.54
N GLU A 182 -23.95 -12.22 0.47
CA GLU A 182 -25.33 -11.76 0.60
C GLU A 182 -25.64 -10.76 -0.53
N ASN A 183 -26.92 -10.66 -0.90
CA ASN A 183 -27.36 -9.75 -1.97
C ASN A 183 -27.44 -8.30 -1.48
N THR A 184 -26.33 -7.76 -1.01
CA THR A 184 -26.18 -6.40 -0.49
C THR A 184 -24.89 -5.77 -1.02
N LEU A 185 -24.88 -4.43 -1.11
CA LEU A 185 -23.71 -3.67 -1.55
C LEU A 185 -22.51 -3.93 -0.63
N SER A 186 -22.72 -3.96 0.68
CA SER A 186 -21.67 -4.23 1.67
C SER A 186 -21.06 -5.62 1.54
N SER A 187 -21.88 -6.65 1.30
CA SER A 187 -21.37 -8.02 1.13
C SER A 187 -20.65 -8.20 -0.21
N PHE A 188 -21.18 -7.62 -1.31
CA PHE A 188 -20.46 -7.57 -2.58
C PHE A 188 -19.10 -6.92 -2.42
N TYR A 189 -19.06 -5.73 -1.80
CA TYR A 189 -17.86 -4.93 -1.64
C TYR A 189 -16.78 -5.69 -0.85
N ALA A 190 -17.15 -6.31 0.26
CA ALA A 190 -16.21 -7.08 1.09
C ALA A 190 -15.50 -8.20 0.31
N HIS A 191 -16.23 -8.92 -0.55
CA HIS A 191 -15.65 -9.96 -1.39
C HIS A 191 -14.86 -9.39 -2.57
N PHE A 192 -15.39 -8.35 -3.23
CA PHE A 192 -14.74 -7.69 -4.36
C PHE A 192 -13.39 -7.07 -3.98
N SER A 193 -13.29 -6.43 -2.81
CA SER A 193 -12.05 -5.88 -2.27
C SER A 193 -11.17 -6.93 -1.55
N GLY A 194 -11.59 -8.20 -1.58
CA GLY A 194 -10.94 -9.32 -0.92
C GLY A 194 -9.54 -9.63 -1.44
N GLN A 195 -8.58 -9.80 -0.55
CA GLN A 195 -7.19 -10.10 -0.93
C GLN A 195 -7.07 -11.41 -1.72
N ASP A 196 -7.84 -12.45 -1.36
CA ASP A 196 -7.95 -13.70 -2.10
C ASP A 196 -8.62 -13.52 -3.45
N THR A 197 -9.74 -12.81 -3.49
CA THR A 197 -10.51 -12.58 -4.72
C THR A 197 -9.69 -11.81 -5.75
N ILE A 198 -8.90 -10.83 -5.31
CA ILE A 198 -7.95 -10.09 -6.14
C ILE A 198 -6.78 -10.98 -6.58
N ALA A 199 -6.15 -11.72 -5.66
CA ALA A 199 -5.01 -12.59 -5.98
C ALA A 199 -5.38 -13.73 -6.96
N TYR A 200 -6.62 -14.21 -6.92
CA TYR A 200 -7.15 -15.19 -7.87
C TYR A 200 -7.74 -14.58 -9.14
N GLN A 201 -7.60 -13.25 -9.33
CA GLN A 201 -8.09 -12.53 -10.51
C GLN A 201 -9.61 -12.65 -10.74
N ARG A 202 -10.37 -12.76 -9.64
CA ARG A 202 -11.85 -12.86 -9.65
C ARG A 202 -12.54 -11.51 -9.55
N SER A 203 -11.85 -10.47 -9.08
CA SER A 203 -12.36 -9.09 -9.07
C SER A 203 -12.05 -8.37 -10.38
N LYS A 204 -13.05 -7.80 -11.04
CA LYS A 204 -12.90 -7.06 -12.31
C LYS A 204 -13.78 -5.81 -12.33
N ILE A 205 -13.24 -4.69 -12.83
CA ILE A 205 -14.04 -3.52 -13.20
C ILE A 205 -14.33 -3.59 -14.69
N ILE A 206 -15.59 -3.42 -15.06
CA ILE A 206 -16.04 -3.51 -16.44
C ILE A 206 -16.60 -2.16 -16.85
N THR A 207 -16.16 -1.63 -17.99
CA THR A 207 -16.68 -0.40 -18.58
C THR A 207 -17.27 -0.64 -19.97
N ALA A 208 -17.84 0.40 -20.59
CA ALA A 208 -18.38 0.32 -21.94
C ALA A 208 -17.30 -0.08 -22.98
N ASP A 209 -17.70 -0.69 -24.10
CA ASP A 209 -16.77 -1.06 -25.17
C ASP A 209 -16.06 0.13 -25.80
N LYS A 210 -16.76 1.26 -25.90
CA LYS A 210 -16.24 2.54 -26.37
C LYS A 210 -16.61 3.60 -25.35
N PRO A 211 -15.90 3.67 -24.21
CA PRO A 211 -16.31 4.55 -23.13
C PRO A 211 -16.14 6.00 -23.55
N SER A 212 -17.14 6.81 -23.22
CA SER A 212 -16.99 8.26 -23.22
C SER A 212 -16.00 8.70 -22.13
N SER A 213 -15.47 9.92 -22.23
CA SER A 213 -14.57 10.48 -21.21
C SER A 213 -15.15 10.40 -19.79
N ASP A 214 -16.47 10.53 -19.64
CA ASP A 214 -17.14 10.40 -18.34
C ASP A 214 -17.14 8.96 -17.82
N GLU A 215 -17.33 7.95 -18.69
CA GLU A 215 -17.30 6.53 -18.31
C GLU A 215 -15.87 6.08 -17.95
N SER A 216 -14.86 6.53 -18.70
CA SER A 216 -13.45 6.31 -18.35
C SER A 216 -13.10 6.99 -17.02
N THR A 217 -13.58 8.22 -16.81
CA THR A 217 -13.39 8.94 -15.54
C THR A 217 -14.04 8.20 -14.38
N ALA A 218 -15.31 7.78 -14.52
CA ALA A 218 -16.04 7.04 -13.50
C ALA A 218 -15.34 5.71 -13.14
N SER A 219 -14.91 4.95 -14.16
CA SER A 219 -14.24 3.67 -13.95
C SER A 219 -12.91 3.81 -13.21
N MET A 220 -12.14 4.87 -13.51
CA MET A 220 -10.86 5.14 -12.84
C MET A 220 -11.03 5.75 -11.44
N ILE A 221 -12.11 6.51 -11.19
CA ILE A 221 -12.48 6.93 -9.84
C ILE A 221 -12.76 5.69 -8.96
N ALA A 222 -13.54 4.73 -9.48
CA ALA A 222 -13.83 3.50 -8.77
C ALA A 222 -12.53 2.70 -8.52
N LEU A 223 -11.74 2.42 -9.56
CA LEU A 223 -10.46 1.72 -9.41
C LEU A 223 -9.56 2.38 -8.35
N SER A 224 -9.36 3.69 -8.43
CA SER A 224 -8.50 4.37 -7.46
C SER A 224 -9.07 4.39 -6.04
N GLY A 225 -10.39 4.36 -5.87
CA GLY A 225 -11.04 4.20 -4.57
C GLY A 225 -10.81 2.81 -3.96
N GLU A 226 -10.89 1.77 -4.78
CA GLU A 226 -10.62 0.38 -4.38
C GLU A 226 -9.13 0.17 -4.07
N SER A 227 -8.25 0.62 -4.96
CA SER A 227 -6.80 0.52 -4.78
C SER A 227 -6.31 1.17 -3.49
N ARG A 228 -7.00 2.16 -2.91
CA ARG A 228 -6.66 2.75 -1.60
C ARG A 228 -6.64 1.71 -0.47
N ILE A 229 -7.54 0.74 -0.50
CA ILE A 229 -7.74 -0.22 0.60
C ILE A 229 -7.12 -1.59 0.33
N ILE A 230 -6.66 -1.81 -0.91
CA ILE A 230 -5.98 -3.04 -1.33
C ILE A 230 -4.53 -3.01 -0.84
N THR A 231 -4.15 -4.06 -0.12
CA THR A 231 -2.79 -4.22 0.43
C THR A 231 -1.94 -5.23 -0.34
N THR A 232 -2.43 -5.77 -1.46
CA THR A 232 -1.67 -6.69 -2.31
C THR A 232 -0.57 -5.93 -3.06
N GLU A 233 0.64 -6.48 -3.10
CA GLU A 233 1.80 -5.80 -3.70
C GLU A 233 2.05 -6.17 -5.16
N ASN A 234 1.42 -7.24 -5.65
CA ASN A 234 1.65 -7.77 -7.00
C ASN A 234 0.35 -7.96 -7.80
N ASP A 235 -0.80 -7.89 -7.15
CA ASP A 235 -2.12 -8.10 -7.75
C ASP A 235 -2.94 -6.82 -7.66
N GLN A 236 -3.75 -6.57 -8.68
CA GLN A 236 -4.58 -5.37 -8.83
C GLN A 236 -5.89 -5.74 -9.54
N ILE A 237 -6.89 -4.89 -9.43
CA ILE A 237 -8.18 -5.09 -10.10
C ILE A 237 -8.09 -4.57 -11.55
N PRO A 238 -8.21 -5.42 -12.59
CA PRO A 238 -8.19 -4.98 -13.96
C PRO A 238 -9.46 -4.19 -14.33
N VAL A 239 -9.29 -3.14 -15.13
CA VAL A 239 -10.39 -2.48 -15.84
C VAL A 239 -10.47 -3.02 -17.26
N LEU A 240 -11.62 -3.54 -17.66
CA LEU A 240 -11.84 -4.21 -18.95
C LEU A 240 -13.04 -3.60 -19.70
N GLN A 241 -13.04 -3.74 -21.03
CA GLN A 241 -14.21 -3.44 -21.85
C GLN A 241 -15.29 -4.52 -21.69
N ALA A 242 -16.56 -4.14 -21.86
CA ALA A 242 -17.72 -5.01 -21.75
C ALA A 242 -17.65 -6.27 -22.64
N LYS A 243 -17.09 -6.19 -23.85
CA LYS A 243 -16.88 -7.34 -24.74
C LYS A 243 -15.94 -8.40 -24.18
N HIS A 244 -15.16 -8.06 -23.15
CA HIS A 244 -14.25 -8.95 -22.43
C HIS A 244 -14.78 -9.34 -21.03
N ILE A 245 -16.08 -9.13 -20.77
CA ILE A 245 -16.75 -9.48 -19.50
C ILE A 245 -16.87 -10.99 -19.27
N ASP A 246 -16.04 -11.85 -19.85
CA ASP A 246 -16.16 -13.31 -19.72
C ASP A 246 -16.15 -13.73 -18.23
N ALA A 247 -17.37 -13.91 -17.71
CA ALA A 247 -17.67 -13.98 -16.29
C ALA A 247 -17.67 -15.43 -15.89
N LYS A 248 -16.69 -15.79 -15.07
CA LYS A 248 -16.51 -17.14 -14.55
C LYS A 248 -17.27 -17.28 -13.25
N LYS A 249 -17.54 -18.53 -12.87
CA LYS A 249 -18.12 -18.85 -11.57
C LYS A 249 -17.23 -18.27 -10.46
N ASN A 250 -17.84 -17.61 -9.50
CA ASN A 250 -17.24 -16.90 -8.37
C ASN A 250 -16.50 -15.59 -8.72
N ASP A 251 -16.70 -15.04 -9.92
CA ASP A 251 -16.21 -13.70 -10.26
C ASP A 251 -17.09 -12.61 -9.63
N TYR A 252 -16.44 -11.53 -9.16
CA TYR A 252 -17.06 -10.31 -8.68
C TYR A 252 -16.78 -9.17 -9.67
N MET A 253 -17.85 -8.66 -10.29
CA MET A 253 -17.78 -7.73 -11.40
C MET A 253 -18.43 -6.39 -11.06
N LEU A 254 -17.62 -5.34 -10.97
CA LEU A 254 -18.08 -3.97 -10.84
C LEU A 254 -18.28 -3.37 -12.22
N VAL A 255 -19.53 -3.24 -12.67
CA VAL A 255 -19.87 -2.78 -14.03
C VAL A 255 -20.27 -1.32 -13.99
N ILE A 256 -19.48 -0.46 -14.63
CA ILE A 256 -19.64 1.00 -14.62
C ILE A 256 -19.81 1.51 -16.05
N ALA A 257 -21.03 1.86 -16.41
CA ALA A 257 -21.34 2.41 -17.73
C ALA A 257 -22.61 3.26 -17.70
N LYS A 258 -22.76 4.16 -18.68
CA LYS A 258 -24.05 4.81 -18.91
C LYS A 258 -25.09 3.75 -19.26
N TYR A 259 -26.36 4.01 -18.95
CA TYR A 259 -27.44 3.04 -19.18
C TYR A 259 -27.51 2.57 -20.63
N SER A 260 -27.27 3.48 -21.59
CA SER A 260 -27.24 3.17 -23.03
C SER A 260 -26.07 2.28 -23.46
N SER A 261 -25.02 2.21 -22.65
CA SER A 261 -23.76 1.50 -22.93
C SER A 261 -23.64 0.18 -22.16
N LEU A 262 -24.60 -0.15 -21.29
CA LEU A 262 -24.59 -1.40 -20.53
C LEU A 262 -24.76 -2.62 -21.45
N PRO A 263 -24.13 -3.77 -21.12
CA PRO A 263 -24.49 -5.05 -21.72
C PRO A 263 -25.99 -5.32 -21.58
N ARG A 264 -26.63 -5.81 -22.65
CA ARG A 264 -28.10 -5.97 -22.72
C ARG A 264 -28.70 -6.75 -21.55
N ASP A 265 -28.02 -7.77 -21.05
CA ASP A 265 -28.54 -8.61 -19.97
C ASP A 265 -28.49 -7.92 -18.61
N LEU A 266 -27.51 -7.03 -18.39
CA LEU A 266 -27.44 -6.17 -17.20
C LEU A 266 -28.37 -4.97 -17.32
N GLN A 267 -28.52 -4.43 -18.54
CA GLN A 267 -29.44 -3.33 -18.83
C GLN A 267 -30.88 -3.68 -18.47
N LYS A 268 -31.33 -4.92 -18.75
CA LYS A 268 -32.67 -5.43 -18.38
C LYS A 268 -32.93 -5.48 -16.87
N GLN A 269 -31.88 -5.46 -16.04
CA GLN A 269 -32.02 -5.48 -14.58
C GLN A 269 -32.35 -4.11 -13.99
N ILE A 270 -32.34 -3.05 -14.81
CA ILE A 270 -32.53 -1.67 -14.40
C ILE A 270 -33.80 -1.13 -15.07
N ASP A 271 -34.70 -0.55 -14.29
CA ASP A 271 -35.86 0.17 -14.83
C ASP A 271 -35.38 1.53 -15.38
N PRO A 272 -35.53 1.83 -16.69
CA PRO A 272 -35.12 3.11 -17.26
C PRO A 272 -35.74 4.34 -16.59
N ASN A 273 -36.93 4.21 -15.99
CA ASN A 273 -37.64 5.31 -15.34
C ASN A 273 -37.01 5.68 -13.99
N SER A 274 -36.41 4.71 -13.30
CA SER A 274 -35.71 4.92 -12.03
C SER A 274 -34.42 5.75 -12.17
N LEU A 275 -33.92 5.93 -13.40
CA LEU A 275 -32.72 6.73 -13.71
C LEU A 275 -33.01 8.20 -14.06
N ASN A 276 -34.24 8.69 -13.84
CA ASN A 276 -34.57 10.09 -14.01
C ASN A 276 -33.93 10.90 -12.87
N ASP A 277 -32.96 11.74 -13.22
CA ASP A 277 -32.18 12.59 -12.30
C ASP A 277 -31.41 11.83 -11.20
N ARG A 278 -31.21 10.52 -11.40
CA ARG A 278 -30.50 9.62 -10.48
C ARG A 278 -29.60 8.66 -11.23
N ALA A 279 -28.56 8.21 -10.53
CA ALA A 279 -27.81 7.01 -10.83
C ALA A 279 -28.27 5.88 -9.90
N ILE A 280 -28.04 4.63 -10.32
CA ILE A 280 -28.37 3.44 -9.55
C ILE A 280 -27.11 2.60 -9.37
N ILE A 281 -26.93 2.10 -8.15
CA ILE A 281 -25.95 1.09 -7.78
C ILE A 281 -26.74 -0.14 -7.33
N LYS A 282 -26.66 -1.26 -8.06
CA LYS A 282 -27.51 -2.43 -7.81
C LYS A 282 -26.73 -3.73 -7.92
N THR A 283 -26.90 -4.62 -6.94
CA THR A 283 -26.41 -6.00 -7.02
C THR A 283 -27.30 -6.86 -7.92
N TYR A 284 -26.67 -7.73 -8.70
CA TYR A 284 -27.34 -8.74 -9.51
C TYR A 284 -26.51 -10.02 -9.52
N TYR A 285 -27.03 -11.10 -8.93
CA TYR A 285 -26.32 -12.37 -8.81
C TYR A 285 -27.02 -13.44 -9.63
N THR A 286 -26.27 -14.16 -10.46
CA THR A 286 -26.80 -15.25 -11.30
C THR A 286 -25.72 -16.30 -11.50
N ASP A 287 -26.05 -17.58 -11.39
CA ASP A 287 -25.12 -18.71 -11.62
C ASP A 287 -23.78 -18.59 -10.86
N ASN A 288 -23.81 -18.11 -9.62
CA ASN A 288 -22.63 -17.78 -8.80
C ASN A 288 -21.68 -16.76 -9.47
N LYS A 289 -22.22 -15.84 -10.26
CA LYS A 289 -21.53 -14.66 -10.78
C LYS A 289 -22.14 -13.45 -10.09
N TYR A 290 -21.29 -12.60 -9.52
CA TYR A 290 -21.73 -11.49 -8.69
C TYR A 290 -21.46 -10.19 -9.45
N TYR A 291 -22.51 -9.44 -9.76
CA TYR A 291 -22.40 -8.15 -10.43
C TYR A 291 -22.82 -7.03 -9.47
N LEU A 292 -22.08 -5.92 -9.50
CA LEU A 292 -22.52 -4.63 -9.00
C LEU A 292 -22.64 -3.67 -10.20
N ILE A 293 -23.86 -3.34 -10.56
CA ILE A 293 -24.19 -2.48 -11.70
C ILE A 293 -24.24 -1.03 -11.19
N VAL A 294 -23.36 -0.18 -11.71
CA VAL A 294 -23.32 1.26 -11.47
C VAL A 294 -23.68 1.96 -12.77
N THR A 295 -24.85 2.60 -12.81
CA THR A 295 -25.35 3.18 -14.06
C THR A 295 -26.13 4.47 -13.89
N ALA A 296 -26.12 5.30 -14.93
CA ALA A 296 -26.85 6.55 -15.00
C ALA A 296 -27.14 6.93 -16.46
N LYS A 297 -28.09 7.85 -16.69
CA LYS A 297 -28.29 8.46 -18.03
C LYS A 297 -27.20 9.48 -18.37
N THR A 298 -26.71 10.22 -17.38
CA THR A 298 -25.73 11.30 -17.57
C THR A 298 -24.35 10.93 -17.03
N GLY A 299 -23.31 11.51 -17.61
CA GLY A 299 -21.94 11.31 -17.12
C GLY A 299 -21.67 11.91 -15.75
N SER A 300 -22.37 12.99 -15.38
CA SER A 300 -22.24 13.63 -14.06
C SER A 300 -22.70 12.70 -12.95
N LEU A 301 -23.91 12.14 -13.06
CA LEU A 301 -24.48 11.21 -12.10
C LEU A 301 -23.70 9.89 -12.06
N LEU A 302 -23.21 9.39 -13.21
CA LEU A 302 -22.35 8.20 -13.23
C LEU A 302 -21.05 8.39 -12.44
N LYS A 303 -20.38 9.54 -12.61
CA LYS A 303 -19.17 9.86 -11.82
C LYS A 303 -19.48 9.99 -10.34
N LYS A 304 -20.66 10.52 -9.98
CA LYS A 304 -21.08 10.64 -8.59
C LYS A 304 -21.35 9.28 -7.95
N ALA A 305 -22.05 8.37 -8.64
CA ALA A 305 -22.21 6.99 -8.20
C ALA A 305 -20.88 6.23 -8.13
N ALA A 306 -19.95 6.46 -9.07
CA ALA A 306 -18.61 5.90 -8.97
C ALA A 306 -17.83 6.42 -7.74
N ARG A 307 -18.02 7.69 -7.33
CA ARG A 307 -17.46 8.21 -6.08
C ARG A 307 -18.08 7.55 -4.85
N PHE A 308 -19.38 7.22 -4.88
CA PHE A 308 -20.04 6.45 -3.83
C PHE A 308 -19.37 5.08 -3.67
N VAL A 309 -19.16 4.35 -4.78
CA VAL A 309 -18.47 3.04 -4.75
C VAL A 309 -17.01 3.17 -4.30
N ALA A 310 -16.32 4.25 -4.70
CA ALA A 310 -14.98 4.57 -4.24
C ALA A 310 -14.91 4.97 -2.74
N ASN A 311 -16.04 5.05 -2.03
CA ASN A 311 -16.10 5.32 -0.61
C ASN A 311 -16.38 4.02 0.17
N GLU A 312 -15.33 3.51 0.82
CA GLU A 312 -15.39 2.30 1.63
C GLU A 312 -16.42 2.38 2.76
N GLU A 313 -16.56 3.54 3.41
CA GLU A 313 -17.49 3.74 4.52
C GLU A 313 -18.93 3.57 4.04
N LEU A 314 -19.29 4.25 2.95
CA LEU A 314 -20.60 4.16 2.30
C LEU A 314 -20.88 2.72 1.84
N MET A 315 -19.91 2.07 1.19
CA MET A 315 -20.10 0.69 0.73
C MET A 315 -20.31 -0.28 1.89
N LYS A 316 -19.58 -0.13 3.01
CA LYS A 316 -19.73 -0.99 4.19
C LYS A 316 -21.04 -0.79 4.93
N GLU A 317 -21.54 0.44 5.03
CA GLU A 317 -22.81 0.73 5.72
C GLU A 317 -24.05 0.40 4.89
N THR A 318 -23.91 0.29 3.56
CA THR A 318 -25.04 0.06 2.64
C THR A 318 -25.45 -1.41 2.61
N ASN A 319 -26.20 -1.83 3.64
CA ASN A 319 -26.71 -3.20 3.76
C ASN A 319 -28.04 -3.42 3.01
N LYS A 320 -28.08 -3.04 1.73
CA LYS A 320 -29.23 -3.24 0.81
C LYS A 320 -28.74 -3.60 -0.58
N SER A 321 -29.61 -4.17 -1.41
CA SER A 321 -29.27 -4.64 -2.77
C SER A 321 -29.25 -3.53 -3.84
N SER A 322 -29.75 -2.33 -3.52
CA SER A 322 -29.82 -1.22 -4.46
C SER A 322 -29.73 0.12 -3.72
N GLU A 323 -29.01 1.07 -4.29
CA GLU A 323 -28.87 2.45 -3.81
C GLU A 323 -29.10 3.44 -4.96
N ASP A 324 -29.79 4.53 -4.65
CA ASP A 324 -30.02 5.65 -5.57
C ASP A 324 -29.02 6.76 -5.24
N VAL A 325 -28.37 7.32 -6.26
CA VAL A 325 -27.43 8.44 -6.10
C VAL A 325 -27.89 9.60 -6.97
N ASP A 326 -28.27 10.70 -6.34
CA ASP A 326 -28.70 11.93 -7.01
C ASP A 326 -27.68 13.06 -6.83
N GLU A 327 -28.00 14.26 -7.33
CA GLU A 327 -27.12 15.43 -7.19
C GLU A 327 -26.95 15.91 -5.75
N SER A 328 -27.84 15.54 -4.82
CA SER A 328 -27.77 15.91 -3.40
C SER A 328 -27.03 14.89 -2.53
N THR A 329 -26.87 13.65 -3.01
CA THR A 329 -26.24 12.56 -2.24
C THR A 329 -24.77 12.87 -1.92
N ASP A 330 -24.36 12.79 -0.66
CA ASP A 330 -22.96 12.99 -0.31
C ASP A 330 -22.14 11.73 -0.58
N THR A 331 -21.07 11.88 -1.38
CA THR A 331 -20.23 10.74 -1.82
C THR A 331 -18.76 10.93 -1.48
N TYR A 332 -18.42 11.96 -0.69
CA TYR A 332 -17.04 12.22 -0.29
C TYR A 332 -16.64 11.29 0.85
N THR A 333 -15.39 10.82 0.83
CA THR A 333 -14.82 10.05 1.92
C THR A 333 -14.42 10.95 3.08
N SER A 334 -14.57 10.46 4.32
CA SER A 334 -14.00 11.14 5.49
C SER A 334 -12.51 11.40 5.27
N SER A 335 -12.05 12.60 5.65
CA SER A 335 -10.63 12.94 5.65
C SER A 335 -10.24 13.33 7.06
N LEU A 336 -9.40 12.50 7.68
CA LEU A 336 -8.75 12.87 8.93
C LEU A 336 -7.69 13.92 8.59
N HIS A 337 -7.86 15.14 9.10
CA HIS A 337 -6.83 16.16 8.94
C HIS A 337 -5.56 15.71 9.67
N ASP A 338 -4.50 15.39 8.91
CA ASP A 338 -3.19 15.11 9.49
C ASP A 338 -2.62 16.38 10.12
N ASN A 339 -2.76 16.47 11.43
CA ASN A 339 -2.18 17.53 12.26
C ASN A 339 -0.69 17.26 12.58
N GLY A 340 -0.08 16.24 11.96
CA GLY A 340 1.28 15.80 12.17
C GLY A 340 1.50 15.08 13.50
N THR A 341 0.45 14.81 14.29
CA THR A 341 0.57 14.11 15.57
C THR A 341 0.17 12.64 15.41
N HIS A 342 1.15 11.76 15.62
CA HIS A 342 0.95 10.31 15.53
C HIS A 342 1.25 9.69 16.89
N PHE A 343 0.25 9.07 17.52
CA PHE A 343 0.45 8.30 18.73
C PHE A 343 1.22 7.02 18.43
N LEU A 344 2.18 6.67 19.29
CA LEU A 344 3.02 5.48 19.08
C LEU A 344 2.23 4.19 19.35
N THR A 345 1.33 4.23 20.34
CA THR A 345 0.46 3.11 20.71
C THR A 345 -0.91 3.62 21.17
N THR A 346 -1.96 2.82 20.98
CA THR A 346 -3.32 3.12 21.46
C THR A 346 -3.63 2.48 22.81
N THR A 347 -2.84 1.48 23.23
CA THR A 347 -2.93 0.79 24.52
C THR A 347 -1.56 0.75 25.20
N PRO A 348 -1.47 0.66 26.53
CA PRO A 348 -0.17 0.53 27.20
C PRO A 348 0.60 -0.66 26.64
N ASP A 349 1.84 -0.42 26.18
CA ASP A 349 2.71 -1.48 25.63
C ASP A 349 3.71 -1.90 26.71
N GLN A 350 3.58 -3.12 27.22
CA GLN A 350 4.40 -3.63 28.33
C GLN A 350 5.57 -4.46 27.79
N ILE A 351 6.77 -4.10 28.24
CA ILE A 351 8.04 -4.76 27.96
C ILE A 351 8.52 -5.46 29.24
N GLN A 352 8.85 -6.75 29.16
CA GLN A 352 9.27 -7.55 30.32
C GLN A 352 10.62 -8.23 30.10
N GLY A 353 11.33 -8.45 31.20
CA GLY A 353 12.57 -9.20 31.27
C GLY A 353 13.82 -8.31 31.28
N ALA A 354 14.89 -8.84 31.88
CA ALA A 354 16.12 -8.08 32.10
C ALA A 354 16.95 -7.91 30.81
N GLY A 355 17.87 -6.95 30.84
CA GLY A 355 18.78 -6.63 29.74
C GLY A 355 18.16 -5.74 28.68
N HIS A 356 18.68 -5.83 27.44
CA HIS A 356 18.23 -5.04 26.31
C HIS A 356 16.90 -5.55 25.75
N ARG A 357 15.89 -4.69 25.74
CA ARG A 357 14.53 -4.98 25.25
C ARG A 357 14.08 -3.90 24.30
N GLU A 358 13.43 -4.26 23.20
CA GLU A 358 13.00 -3.31 22.18
C GLU A 358 11.51 -3.46 21.87
N THR A 359 10.84 -2.35 21.60
CA THR A 359 9.52 -2.32 20.96
C THR A 359 9.56 -1.31 19.80
N SER A 360 8.73 -1.53 18.78
CA SER A 360 8.74 -0.76 17.55
C SER A 360 7.34 -0.31 17.16
N TYR A 361 7.22 0.97 16.79
CA TYR A 361 5.96 1.62 16.41
C TYR A 361 6.08 2.16 14.99
N LEU A 362 5.16 1.77 14.12
CA LEU A 362 5.12 2.27 12.74
C LEU A 362 4.40 3.63 12.71
N VAL A 363 5.05 4.64 12.14
CA VAL A 363 4.43 5.95 11.88
C VAL A 363 4.32 6.13 10.36
N GLN A 364 3.11 6.44 9.91
CA GLN A 364 2.81 6.68 8.49
C GLN A 364 2.41 8.14 8.28
N LEU A 365 2.98 8.77 7.25
CA LEU A 365 2.69 10.14 6.83
C LEU A 365 1.73 10.17 5.64
N PRO A 366 1.06 11.31 5.40
CA PRO A 366 0.44 11.59 4.12
C PRO A 366 1.45 11.39 2.98
N ASN A 367 1.05 10.65 1.95
CA ASN A 367 1.98 10.23 0.90
C ASN A 367 2.50 11.38 0.02
N ASP A 368 1.87 12.57 0.04
CA ASP A 368 2.31 13.76 -0.71
C ASP A 368 3.28 14.67 0.09
N ARG A 369 3.66 14.23 1.29
CA ARG A 369 4.54 14.97 2.17
C ARG A 369 5.81 14.20 2.47
N SER A 370 6.91 14.95 2.60
CA SER A 370 8.16 14.45 3.16
C SER A 370 8.37 15.05 4.54
N ASN A 371 9.20 14.42 5.36
CA ASN A 371 9.71 15.05 6.57
C ASN A 371 10.36 16.41 6.27
N ALA A 372 10.15 17.35 7.18
CA ALA A 372 10.86 18.60 7.28
C ALA A 372 11.56 18.71 8.64
N ASP A 373 12.59 19.56 8.70
CA ASP A 373 13.31 19.82 9.94
C ASP A 373 12.37 20.37 11.03
N GLY A 374 12.48 19.80 12.23
CA GLY A 374 11.70 20.19 13.40
C GLY A 374 10.71 19.14 13.91
N SER A 375 10.76 17.92 13.37
CA SER A 375 10.02 16.77 13.92
C SER A 375 10.54 16.40 15.32
N GLN A 376 9.67 15.87 16.18
CA GLN A 376 9.97 15.55 17.58
C GLN A 376 9.26 14.27 18.01
N VAL A 377 9.96 13.42 18.76
CA VAL A 377 9.37 12.27 19.46
C VAL A 377 9.24 12.61 20.95
N SER A 378 8.09 12.28 21.55
CA SER A 378 7.83 12.44 22.98
C SER A 378 7.36 11.10 23.54
N LEU A 379 8.22 10.44 24.29
CA LEU A 379 7.98 9.15 24.91
C LEU A 379 7.58 9.37 26.37
N HIS A 380 6.45 8.79 26.78
CA HIS A 380 6.00 8.72 28.16
C HIS A 380 6.04 7.25 28.59
N PHE A 381 6.73 6.95 29.69
CA PHE A 381 7.04 5.57 30.03
C PHE A 381 7.35 5.40 31.51
N ASN A 382 7.13 4.18 31.99
CA ASN A 382 7.37 3.77 33.37
C ASN A 382 8.23 2.51 33.39
N TYR A 383 8.88 2.25 34.52
CA TYR A 383 9.79 1.13 34.67
C TYR A 383 9.91 0.67 36.13
N SER A 384 10.45 -0.53 36.30
CA SER A 384 10.60 -1.15 37.62
C SER A 384 11.62 -0.42 38.50
N LYS A 385 11.38 -0.42 39.82
CA LYS A 385 12.25 0.25 40.82
C LYS A 385 13.43 -0.60 41.30
N ASN A 386 13.46 -1.89 40.96
CA ASN A 386 14.54 -2.85 41.27
C ASN A 386 15.69 -2.82 40.25
N LEU A 387 15.67 -1.90 39.29
CA LEU A 387 16.74 -1.71 38.33
C LEU A 387 18.05 -1.23 38.98
N ASN A 388 19.16 -1.65 38.38
CA ASN A 388 20.45 -1.00 38.52
C ASN A 388 20.47 0.27 37.66
N PHE A 389 20.02 1.38 38.26
CA PHE A 389 19.95 2.69 37.60
C PHE A 389 21.31 3.23 37.14
N ASN A 390 22.45 2.68 37.55
CA ASN A 390 23.74 3.09 37.01
C ASN A 390 23.98 2.59 35.58
N ARG A 391 23.30 1.51 35.20
CA ARG A 391 23.47 0.82 33.91
C ARG A 391 22.19 0.77 33.07
N SER A 392 21.07 1.23 33.62
CA SER A 392 19.78 1.23 32.92
C SER A 392 19.50 2.53 32.17
N LEU A 393 19.08 2.43 30.92
CA LEU A 393 18.74 3.58 30.06
C LEU A 393 17.62 3.23 29.08
N VAL A 394 17.02 4.26 28.48
CA VAL A 394 16.13 4.13 27.33
C VAL A 394 16.76 4.84 26.14
N THR A 395 16.68 4.25 24.95
CA THR A 395 17.19 4.79 23.69
C THR A 395 16.08 4.81 22.65
N ILE A 396 15.98 5.91 21.90
CA ILE A 396 15.03 6.03 20.80
C ILE A 396 15.79 6.01 19.47
N TYR A 397 15.31 5.17 18.57
CA TYR A 397 15.75 5.05 17.20
C TYR A 397 14.62 5.48 16.26
N ILE A 398 14.97 6.13 15.17
CA ILE A 398 14.07 6.36 14.04
C ILE A 398 14.66 5.60 12.85
N ASN A 399 13.91 4.64 12.33
CA ASN A 399 14.43 3.55 11.51
C ASN A 399 15.62 2.89 12.22
N ASN A 400 16.81 2.93 11.60
CA ASN A 400 18.03 2.34 12.15
C ASN A 400 18.98 3.40 12.74
N THR A 401 18.55 4.67 12.82
CA THR A 401 19.37 5.79 13.32
C THR A 401 19.04 6.12 14.77
N VAL A 402 20.07 6.16 15.63
CA VAL A 402 19.93 6.59 17.04
C VAL A 402 19.61 8.08 17.07
N VAL A 403 18.50 8.47 17.71
CA VAL A 403 18.12 9.88 17.91
C VAL A 403 18.62 10.40 19.25
N GLY A 404 18.61 9.55 20.28
CA GLY A 404 19.15 9.88 21.59
C GLY A 404 18.73 8.89 22.66
N SER A 405 19.30 9.04 23.85
CA SER A 405 19.06 8.18 24.99
C SER A 405 18.94 8.96 26.30
N LYS A 406 18.38 8.30 27.32
CA LYS A 406 18.21 8.85 28.66
C LYS A 406 18.43 7.76 29.72
N LYS A 407 19.28 8.05 30.69
CA LYS A 407 19.49 7.21 31.87
C LYS A 407 18.20 7.11 32.72
N LEU A 408 17.83 5.90 33.14
CA LEU A 408 16.70 5.67 34.02
C LEU A 408 17.06 6.02 35.47
N THR A 409 16.09 6.48 36.26
CA THR A 409 16.31 6.88 37.66
C THR A 409 15.18 6.42 38.56
N LYS A 410 15.50 5.99 39.78
CA LYS A 410 14.50 5.53 40.76
C LYS A 410 13.38 6.54 41.03
N VAL A 411 13.70 7.83 41.02
CA VAL A 411 12.76 8.93 41.32
C VAL A 411 11.68 9.06 40.24
N LYS A 412 12.00 8.78 38.97
CA LYS A 412 11.08 8.96 37.83
C LYS A 412 10.38 7.67 37.38
N ALA A 413 10.68 6.54 37.99
CA ALA A 413 10.21 5.20 37.59
C ALA A 413 8.70 5.05 37.32
N ASN A 414 7.85 5.84 38.01
CA ASN A 414 6.39 5.76 37.87
C ASN A 414 5.78 6.77 36.88
N LYS A 415 6.58 7.71 36.35
CA LYS A 415 6.12 8.73 35.39
C LYS A 415 7.31 9.42 34.74
N ASP A 416 8.03 8.72 33.87
CA ASP A 416 9.17 9.30 33.17
C ASP A 416 8.81 9.75 31.75
N THR A 417 9.59 10.70 31.24
CA THR A 417 9.39 11.27 29.90
C THR A 417 10.71 11.53 29.19
N LEU A 418 10.74 11.29 27.88
CA LEU A 418 11.88 11.60 27.01
C LEU A 418 11.37 12.27 25.75
N THR A 419 11.77 13.53 25.56
CA THR A 419 11.43 14.31 24.37
C THR A 419 12.70 14.59 23.58
N LEU A 420 12.74 14.15 22.32
CA LEU A 420 13.89 14.34 21.44
C LEU A 420 13.46 14.99 20.14
N LYS A 421 14.22 15.99 19.70
CA LYS A 421 14.09 16.55 18.35
C LYS A 421 14.91 15.70 17.39
N LEU A 422 14.34 15.44 16.21
CA LEU A 422 15.07 14.70 15.18
C LEU A 422 16.23 15.55 14.64
N PRO A 423 17.37 14.92 14.29
CA PRO A 423 18.47 15.60 13.62
C PRO A 423 18.00 16.27 12.32
N ARG A 424 18.55 17.46 12.02
CA ARG A 424 18.29 18.13 10.74
C ARG A 424 18.78 17.26 9.59
N GLY A 425 18.02 17.22 8.49
CA GLY A 425 18.36 16.44 7.31
C GLY A 425 18.13 14.92 7.42
N LEU A 426 17.55 14.42 8.52
CA LEU A 426 17.12 13.02 8.61
C LEU A 426 15.90 12.80 7.71
N SER A 427 16.12 12.21 6.53
CA SER A 427 15.03 11.90 5.59
C SER A 427 14.16 10.77 6.16
N LEU A 428 12.92 11.11 6.51
CA LEU A 428 11.87 10.14 6.79
C LEU A 428 11.08 9.93 5.50
N GLY A 429 10.89 8.67 5.10
CA GLY A 429 9.98 8.31 4.02
C GLY A 429 8.51 8.57 4.38
N SER A 430 7.58 8.15 3.53
CA SER A 430 6.14 8.19 3.82
C SER A 430 5.72 7.24 4.94
N SER A 431 6.61 6.33 5.35
CA SER A 431 6.48 5.48 6.52
C SER A 431 7.87 5.29 7.16
N PHE A 432 7.92 5.23 8.49
CA PHE A 432 9.15 5.00 9.24
C PHE A 432 8.84 4.37 10.60
N THR A 433 9.82 3.69 11.19
CA THR A 433 9.67 3.02 12.48
C THR A 433 10.28 3.86 13.60
N VAL A 434 9.53 4.06 14.68
CA VAL A 434 10.04 4.57 15.96
C VAL A 434 10.31 3.37 16.84
N ARG A 435 11.59 3.05 17.06
CA ARG A 435 11.99 1.93 17.93
C ARG A 435 12.48 2.46 19.27
N VAL A 436 11.95 1.90 20.34
CA VAL A 436 12.26 2.25 21.72
C VAL A 436 12.97 1.06 22.35
N ALA A 437 14.21 1.26 22.75
CA ALA A 437 15.01 0.24 23.43
C ALA A 437 15.18 0.61 24.90
N PHE A 438 14.90 -0.35 25.79
CA PHE A 438 15.16 -0.26 27.21
C PHE A 438 16.27 -1.21 27.60
N ASP A 439 17.33 -0.69 28.20
CA ASP A 439 18.34 -1.49 28.90
C ASP A 439 17.89 -1.62 30.36
N LEU A 440 17.21 -2.72 30.68
CA LEU A 440 16.63 -3.00 31.99
C LEU A 440 17.56 -3.90 32.82
N GLU A 441 18.69 -3.34 33.25
CA GLU A 441 19.67 -4.05 34.07
C GLU A 441 19.19 -4.13 35.53
N MET A 442 19.18 -5.31 36.15
CA MET A 442 18.87 -5.45 37.58
C MET A 442 20.13 -5.41 38.45
N LYS A 443 19.97 -5.10 39.74
CA LYS A 443 21.09 -5.18 40.70
C LYS A 443 21.52 -6.62 40.98
N ASP A 444 20.54 -7.51 41.07
CA ASP A 444 20.71 -8.92 41.45
C ASP A 444 20.37 -9.86 40.30
N GLN A 445 20.66 -9.43 39.06
CA GLN A 445 20.32 -10.15 37.83
C GLN A 445 20.85 -11.59 37.83
N ASP A 446 21.99 -11.82 38.49
CA ASP A 446 22.66 -13.13 38.61
C ASP A 446 21.90 -14.13 39.51
N THR A 447 20.84 -13.70 40.20
CA THR A 447 20.07 -14.53 41.15
C THR A 447 18.56 -14.57 40.87
N SER A 448 18.09 -13.86 39.84
CA SER A 448 16.67 -13.73 39.51
C SER A 448 16.29 -14.61 38.33
N ASP A 449 15.36 -15.53 38.53
CA ASP A 449 14.76 -16.41 37.51
C ASP A 449 13.39 -15.90 36.99
N ASP A 450 12.83 -14.84 37.59
CA ASP A 450 11.54 -14.29 37.19
C ASP A 450 11.65 -13.48 35.88
N SER A 451 11.14 -14.06 34.80
CA SER A 451 11.09 -13.44 33.48
C SER A 451 10.15 -12.24 33.38
N ASN A 452 9.26 -12.02 34.36
CA ASN A 452 8.28 -10.93 34.36
C ASN A 452 8.83 -9.64 35.00
N THR A 453 10.02 -9.71 35.60
CA THR A 453 10.75 -8.58 36.17
C THR A 453 12.17 -8.52 35.59
N PRO A 454 12.74 -7.33 35.40
CA PRO A 454 12.10 -6.02 35.46
C PRO A 454 11.15 -5.83 34.27
N TRP A 455 10.27 -4.85 34.39
CA TRP A 455 9.39 -4.39 33.34
C TRP A 455 9.58 -2.90 33.06
N ALA A 456 9.21 -2.51 31.84
CA ALA A 456 8.92 -1.15 31.43
C ALA A 456 7.58 -1.12 30.68
N PHE A 457 6.95 0.03 30.58
CA PHE A 457 5.84 0.21 29.65
C PHE A 457 5.86 1.56 28.99
N VAL A 458 5.42 1.60 27.73
CA VAL A 458 5.19 2.82 26.96
C VAL A 458 3.72 3.18 27.06
N ASP A 459 3.47 4.42 27.47
CA ASP A 459 2.13 4.95 27.68
C ASP A 459 1.49 5.38 26.33
N PRO A 460 0.16 5.20 26.14
CA PRO A 460 -0.55 5.64 24.93
C PRO A 460 -0.44 7.13 24.61
N SER A 461 -0.11 7.97 25.58
CA SER A 461 0.15 9.40 25.34
C SER A 461 1.49 9.68 24.67
N SER A 462 2.33 8.66 24.48
CA SER A 462 3.57 8.75 23.69
C SER A 462 3.27 9.03 22.24
N LYS A 463 3.96 10.01 21.66
CA LYS A 463 3.63 10.53 20.32
C LYS A 463 4.83 11.04 19.56
N MET A 464 4.72 10.99 18.24
CA MET A 464 5.58 11.63 17.27
C MET A 464 4.86 12.86 16.71
N LEU A 465 5.46 14.04 16.85
CA LEU A 465 5.07 15.23 16.10
C LEU A 465 5.94 15.30 14.85
N VAL A 466 5.36 15.03 13.68
CA VAL A 466 6.05 15.08 12.41
C VAL A 466 5.75 16.41 11.74
N LYS A 467 6.80 17.21 11.60
CA LYS A 467 6.72 18.39 10.74
C LYS A 467 6.99 17.92 9.32
N SER A 468 6.00 18.05 8.46
CA SER A 468 6.06 17.59 7.08
C SER A 468 5.95 18.75 6.10
N GLU A 469 6.60 18.65 4.94
CA GLU A 469 6.49 19.62 3.84
C GLU A 469 6.01 18.95 2.56
N ARG A 470 5.25 19.68 1.72
CA ARG A 470 4.80 19.18 0.42
C ARG A 470 6.00 18.81 -0.44
N SER A 471 5.97 17.66 -1.09
CA SER A 471 7.05 17.33 -2.02
C SER A 471 7.07 18.27 -3.22
N ASN A 472 8.27 18.65 -3.67
CA ASN A 472 8.50 19.57 -4.80
C ASN A 472 9.30 18.88 -5.91
N ASP A 473 9.60 17.59 -5.80
CA ASP A 473 10.48 16.90 -6.74
C ASP A 473 9.72 16.31 -7.93
N LEU A 474 10.17 16.58 -9.14
CA LEU A 474 9.65 16.00 -10.39
C LEU A 474 10.58 14.86 -10.86
N LEU A 475 10.64 13.81 -10.05
CA LEU A 475 11.39 12.57 -10.25
C LEU A 475 10.52 11.37 -9.87
N PHE A 476 10.86 10.18 -10.37
CA PHE A 476 10.16 8.94 -10.03
C PHE A 476 10.32 8.52 -8.57
N THR A 477 11.37 8.97 -7.87
CA THR A 477 11.47 8.86 -6.40
C THR A 477 10.31 9.50 -5.66
N ASN A 478 9.59 10.41 -6.33
CA ASN A 478 8.47 11.15 -5.79
C ASN A 478 7.17 10.86 -6.56
N TYR A 479 7.14 9.85 -7.44
CA TYR A 479 5.91 9.43 -8.11
C TYR A 479 5.08 8.55 -7.15
N PRO A 480 3.73 8.64 -7.14
CA PRO A 480 2.84 9.50 -7.94
C PRO A 480 2.49 10.86 -7.29
N THR A 481 3.25 11.33 -6.31
CA THR A 481 2.81 12.40 -5.38
C THR A 481 2.48 13.74 -6.05
N MET A 482 3.03 14.04 -7.23
CA MET A 482 2.63 15.23 -8.02
C MET A 482 1.15 15.25 -8.41
N PHE A 483 0.54 14.06 -8.54
CA PHE A 483 -0.88 13.86 -8.83
C PHE A 483 -1.74 13.83 -7.56
N ILE A 484 -1.12 13.93 -6.38
CA ILE A 484 -1.78 13.95 -5.07
C ILE A 484 -1.54 15.30 -4.40
N SER A 485 -2.53 15.79 -3.66
CA SER A 485 -2.42 17.01 -2.85
C SER A 485 -3.38 16.89 -1.68
N ASN A 486 -2.88 17.04 -0.46
CA ASN A 486 -3.67 16.85 0.77
C ASN A 486 -4.41 15.51 0.75
N GLU A 487 -3.68 14.44 0.42
CA GLU A 487 -4.19 13.06 0.38
C GLU A 487 -5.34 12.81 -0.63
N THR A 488 -5.58 13.72 -1.58
CA THR A 488 -6.60 13.57 -2.65
C THR A 488 -6.05 13.92 -4.04
N TYR A 489 -6.79 13.66 -5.11
CA TYR A 489 -6.32 13.91 -6.49
C TYR A 489 -6.13 15.41 -6.79
N ASN A 490 -4.97 15.76 -7.37
CA ASN A 490 -4.54 17.14 -7.61
C ASN A 490 -4.82 17.58 -9.06
N ASP A 491 -6.10 17.77 -9.38
CA ASP A 491 -6.61 18.21 -10.70
C ASP A 491 -5.92 17.52 -11.88
N ILE A 492 -6.15 16.21 -11.99
CA ILE A 492 -5.51 15.35 -12.98
C ILE A 492 -6.27 15.43 -14.31
N ALA A 493 -5.58 15.86 -15.37
CA ALA A 493 -6.06 15.74 -16.74
C ALA A 493 -5.40 14.52 -17.40
N VAL A 494 -6.21 13.58 -17.89
CA VAL A 494 -5.73 12.37 -18.57
C VAL A 494 -6.04 12.50 -20.05
N VAL A 495 -5.01 12.48 -20.89
CA VAL A 495 -5.13 12.56 -22.34
C VAL A 495 -4.83 11.20 -22.92
N THR A 496 -5.85 10.54 -23.44
CA THR A 496 -5.78 9.17 -23.96
C THR A 496 -5.98 9.14 -25.48
N PRO A 497 -5.73 7.98 -26.13
CA PRO A 497 -6.20 7.76 -27.48
C PRO A 497 -7.72 7.95 -27.62
N LYS A 498 -8.18 8.20 -28.84
CA LYS A 498 -9.60 8.35 -29.14
C LYS A 498 -10.37 7.05 -28.94
N ASP A 499 -9.79 5.95 -29.42
CA ASP A 499 -10.27 4.59 -29.24
C ASP A 499 -9.25 3.84 -28.37
N LEU A 500 -9.69 3.34 -27.22
CA LEU A 500 -8.85 2.59 -26.28
C LEU A 500 -8.87 1.11 -26.63
N ASP A 501 -7.68 0.51 -26.78
CA ASP A 501 -7.53 -0.93 -26.87
C ASP A 501 -7.26 -1.59 -25.51
N GLU A 502 -7.13 -2.92 -25.48
CA GLU A 502 -6.87 -3.67 -24.25
C GLU A 502 -5.58 -3.24 -23.53
N ASN A 503 -4.52 -2.90 -24.28
CA ASN A 503 -3.25 -2.49 -23.71
C ASN A 503 -3.34 -1.08 -23.14
N ASP A 504 -4.13 -0.18 -23.75
CA ASP A 504 -4.42 1.13 -23.19
C ASP A 504 -5.14 1.00 -21.84
N PHE A 505 -6.14 0.09 -21.72
CA PHE A 505 -6.81 -0.17 -20.45
C PHE A 505 -5.90 -0.77 -19.38
N LYS A 506 -5.03 -1.72 -19.75
CA LYS A 506 -4.02 -2.25 -18.83
C LYS A 506 -3.06 -1.14 -18.36
N SER A 507 -2.69 -0.24 -19.26
CA SER A 507 -1.82 0.89 -18.92
C SER A 507 -2.49 1.89 -17.97
N LEU A 508 -3.76 2.21 -18.21
CA LEU A 508 -4.55 3.06 -17.31
C LEU A 508 -4.74 2.38 -15.95
N THR A 509 -5.02 1.08 -15.93
CA THR A 509 -5.13 0.28 -14.70
C THR A 509 -3.85 0.39 -13.89
N ASN A 510 -2.69 0.16 -14.50
CA ASN A 510 -1.39 0.31 -13.85
C ASN A 510 -1.21 1.70 -13.22
N ILE A 511 -1.45 2.76 -13.99
CA ILE A 511 -1.27 4.15 -13.52
C ILE A 511 -2.22 4.47 -12.35
N PHE A 512 -3.51 4.15 -12.49
CA PHE A 512 -4.53 4.50 -11.51
C PHE A 512 -4.58 3.58 -10.29
N ASN A 513 -4.03 2.37 -10.40
CA ASN A 513 -3.78 1.51 -9.24
C ASN A 513 -2.79 2.17 -8.28
N LEU A 514 -1.62 2.59 -8.79
CA LEU A 514 -0.61 3.24 -7.97
C LEU A 514 -1.06 4.62 -7.46
N ILE A 515 -1.74 5.43 -8.29
CA ILE A 515 -2.32 6.70 -7.83
C ILE A 515 -3.35 6.46 -6.72
N GLY A 516 -4.18 5.42 -6.86
CA GLY A 516 -5.18 5.02 -5.87
C GLY A 516 -4.58 4.61 -4.53
N ASN A 517 -3.52 3.78 -4.53
CA ASN A 517 -2.80 3.40 -3.30
C ASN A 517 -2.29 4.63 -2.51
N PHE A 518 -2.05 5.75 -3.19
CA PHE A 518 -1.50 6.97 -2.58
C PHE A 518 -2.56 7.98 -2.15
N ALA A 519 -3.79 7.89 -2.67
CA ALA A 519 -4.91 8.75 -2.32
C ALA A 519 -5.64 8.21 -1.09
N LYS A 520 -5.85 9.04 -0.05
CA LYS A 520 -6.69 8.68 1.10
C LYS A 520 -8.13 9.18 0.95
N SER A 521 -8.35 10.17 0.10
CA SER A 521 -9.67 10.76 -0.15
C SER A 521 -10.05 10.72 -1.63
N ASN A 522 -11.35 10.61 -1.90
CA ASN A 522 -11.94 10.59 -3.24
C ASN A 522 -12.46 11.98 -3.68
N THR A 523 -12.09 13.08 -3.03
CA THR A 523 -12.67 14.42 -3.30
C THR A 523 -12.05 15.16 -4.49
N GLY A 524 -10.85 14.75 -4.93
CA GLY A 524 -10.10 15.42 -5.99
C GLY A 524 -10.68 15.22 -7.38
N THR A 525 -10.14 15.94 -8.35
CA THR A 525 -10.61 15.91 -9.74
C THR A 525 -9.74 15.00 -10.61
N ILE A 526 -10.37 14.07 -11.32
CA ILE A 526 -9.80 13.33 -12.45
C ILE A 526 -10.69 13.64 -13.66
N LYS A 527 -10.10 13.96 -14.81
CA LYS A 527 -10.86 14.18 -16.04
C LYS A 527 -10.14 13.64 -17.26
N PHE A 528 -10.84 12.80 -18.01
CA PHE A 528 -10.34 12.23 -19.26
C PHE A 528 -10.64 13.13 -20.47
N TYR A 529 -9.72 13.10 -21.42
CA TYR A 529 -9.79 13.78 -22.71
C TYR A 529 -9.29 12.82 -23.79
N ASN A 530 -10.07 12.66 -24.84
CA ASN A 530 -9.74 11.87 -26.04
C ASN A 530 -9.15 12.74 -27.16
N GLU A 531 -8.96 14.03 -26.89
CA GLU A 531 -8.34 15.03 -27.74
C GLU A 531 -7.46 15.95 -26.89
N VAL A 532 -6.64 16.80 -27.53
CA VAL A 532 -5.78 17.74 -26.82
C VAL A 532 -6.65 18.75 -26.03
N PRO A 533 -6.52 18.82 -24.69
CA PRO A 533 -7.31 19.74 -23.89
C PRO A 533 -6.99 21.21 -24.21
N SER A 534 -7.85 22.12 -23.78
CA SER A 534 -7.59 23.55 -23.92
C SER A 534 -6.32 23.98 -23.19
N LYS A 535 -5.65 25.04 -23.66
CA LYS A 535 -4.46 25.61 -23.01
C LYS A 535 -4.71 25.96 -21.53
N ASN A 536 -5.95 26.34 -21.17
CA ASN A 536 -6.29 26.65 -19.79
C ASN A 536 -6.24 25.40 -18.90
N VAL A 537 -6.74 24.25 -19.39
CA VAL A 537 -6.62 22.98 -18.67
C VAL A 537 -5.14 22.60 -18.52
N LEU A 538 -4.37 22.63 -19.60
CA LEU A 538 -2.95 22.24 -19.60
C LEU A 538 -2.06 23.14 -18.71
N LYS A 539 -2.45 24.39 -18.47
CA LYS A 539 -1.78 25.31 -17.56
C LYS A 539 -2.07 25.04 -16.09
N ASN A 540 -3.27 24.55 -15.78
CA ASN A 540 -3.77 24.47 -14.40
C ASN A 540 -3.75 23.06 -13.82
N SER A 541 -3.67 22.02 -14.65
CA SER A 541 -3.68 20.62 -14.25
C SER A 541 -2.28 19.99 -14.27
N ASN A 542 -2.09 18.94 -13.47
CA ASN A 542 -1.06 17.94 -13.78
C ASN A 542 -1.61 16.99 -14.83
N VAL A 543 -0.77 16.61 -15.81
CA VAL A 543 -1.26 15.89 -16.99
C VAL A 543 -0.66 14.50 -17.07
N ILE A 544 -1.50 13.51 -17.37
CA ILE A 544 -1.08 12.16 -17.76
C ILE A 544 -1.40 12.04 -19.25
N VAL A 545 -0.42 11.70 -20.07
CA VAL A 545 -0.59 11.46 -21.49
C VAL A 545 -0.22 10.02 -21.78
N LEU A 546 -1.17 9.27 -22.34
CA LEU A 546 -1.02 7.86 -22.64
C LEU A 546 -1.21 7.60 -24.14
N GLY A 547 -0.43 6.69 -24.70
CA GLY A 547 -0.65 6.15 -26.04
C GLY A 547 0.55 6.34 -26.96
N THR A 548 0.31 6.31 -28.25
CA THR A 548 1.34 6.36 -29.29
C THR A 548 1.21 7.64 -30.11
N PRO A 549 2.24 8.00 -30.91
CA PRO A 549 2.09 9.07 -31.88
C PRO A 549 0.99 8.82 -32.92
N SER A 550 0.64 7.56 -33.22
CA SER A 550 -0.38 7.24 -34.23
C SER A 550 -1.80 7.44 -33.71
N ASN A 551 -2.05 7.19 -32.41
CA ASN A 551 -3.40 7.21 -31.83
C ASN A 551 -3.66 8.38 -30.86
N ASN A 552 -2.63 9.12 -30.44
CA ASN A 552 -2.76 10.30 -29.56
C ASN A 552 -1.95 11.50 -30.08
N GLN A 553 -2.67 12.54 -30.55
CA GLN A 553 -2.06 13.75 -31.11
C GLN A 553 -1.21 14.54 -30.08
N MET A 554 -1.51 14.43 -28.79
CA MET A 554 -0.72 15.08 -27.75
C MET A 554 0.71 14.54 -27.72
N ILE A 555 0.91 13.22 -27.92
CA ILE A 555 2.24 12.60 -27.98
C ILE A 555 3.08 13.20 -29.11
N LYS A 556 2.50 13.37 -30.30
CA LYS A 556 3.16 14.04 -31.43
C LYS A 556 3.57 15.47 -31.07
N SER A 557 2.66 16.23 -30.46
CA SER A 557 2.92 17.62 -30.08
C SER A 557 4.02 17.77 -29.02
N LEU A 558 4.14 16.78 -28.12
CA LEU A 558 5.14 16.74 -27.06
C LEU A 558 6.49 16.19 -27.51
N ASN A 559 6.61 15.57 -28.69
CA ASN A 559 7.85 14.93 -29.15
C ASN A 559 9.11 15.81 -29.03
N PRO A 560 9.08 17.13 -29.32
CA PRO A 560 10.25 18.00 -29.11
C PRO A 560 10.69 18.11 -27.64
N ASN A 561 9.77 17.93 -26.69
CA ASN A 561 9.97 18.05 -25.25
C ASN A 561 10.33 16.73 -24.55
N LEU A 562 10.14 15.58 -25.21
CA LEU A 562 10.48 14.26 -24.64
C LEU A 562 12.00 14.08 -24.51
N TYR A 563 12.42 13.27 -23.55
CA TYR A 563 13.82 12.83 -23.39
C TYR A 563 14.15 11.72 -24.39
N PHE A 564 13.26 10.73 -24.47
CA PHE A 564 13.26 9.71 -25.50
C PHE A 564 12.27 10.13 -26.57
N LYS A 565 12.83 10.67 -27.67
CA LYS A 565 12.08 11.25 -28.79
C LYS A 565 11.85 10.20 -29.87
N TYR A 566 10.81 10.43 -30.64
CA TYR A 566 10.53 9.70 -31.86
C TYR A 566 11.32 10.23 -33.06
N SER A 567 11.58 9.36 -34.03
CA SER A 567 12.02 9.71 -35.37
C SER A 567 11.03 10.65 -36.06
N LYS A 568 11.45 11.32 -37.15
CA LYS A 568 10.59 12.25 -37.91
C LYS A 568 9.27 11.61 -38.40
N ASN A 569 9.28 10.31 -38.68
CA ASN A 569 8.13 9.54 -39.13
C ASN A 569 7.43 8.76 -38.00
N TYR A 570 7.83 8.98 -36.75
CA TYR A 570 7.22 8.39 -35.54
C TYR A 570 7.22 6.86 -35.45
N ASN A 571 8.08 6.18 -36.20
CA ASN A 571 8.09 4.72 -36.25
C ASN A 571 9.09 4.05 -35.30
N ARG A 572 9.91 4.84 -34.58
CA ARG A 572 10.86 4.36 -33.56
C ARG A 572 11.24 5.50 -32.63
N ILE A 573 11.69 5.14 -31.44
CA ILE A 573 12.44 6.02 -30.54
C ILE A 573 13.90 6.09 -31.02
N VAL A 574 14.50 7.27 -30.97
CA VAL A 574 15.86 7.53 -31.45
C VAL A 574 16.84 7.77 -30.30
N SER A 575 18.12 7.53 -30.57
CA SER A 575 19.22 7.81 -29.65
C SER A 575 19.16 9.24 -29.09
N ASN A 576 19.63 9.39 -27.87
CA ASN A 576 19.80 10.69 -27.20
C ASN A 576 21.16 10.74 -26.48
N GLU A 577 21.37 11.74 -25.63
CA GLU A 577 22.61 11.94 -24.89
C GLU A 577 22.89 10.88 -23.79
N LYS A 578 21.93 10.01 -23.48
CA LYS A 578 22.04 8.97 -22.44
C LYS A 578 22.11 7.56 -22.99
N LEU A 579 21.49 7.30 -24.15
CA LEU A 579 21.38 5.97 -24.72
C LEU A 579 21.51 6.03 -26.24
N SER A 580 22.45 5.25 -26.78
CA SER A 580 22.46 4.90 -28.20
C SER A 580 21.49 3.77 -28.46
N ILE A 581 20.56 3.99 -29.39
CA ILE A 581 19.45 3.10 -29.69
C ILE A 581 19.59 2.60 -31.12
N GLU A 582 19.74 1.28 -31.27
CA GLU A 582 19.68 0.60 -32.56
C GLU A 582 18.27 0.77 -33.17
N LYS A 583 18.16 0.85 -34.50
CA LYS A 583 16.93 1.24 -35.20
C LYS A 583 15.76 0.30 -34.95
N ASP A 584 15.98 -1.01 -34.90
CA ASP A 584 14.93 -2.01 -34.68
C ASP A 584 14.62 -2.15 -33.19
N TYR A 585 15.62 -2.07 -32.33
CA TYR A 585 15.39 -1.98 -30.88
C TYR A 585 14.48 -0.78 -30.53
N GLY A 586 14.73 0.38 -31.13
CA GLY A 586 13.90 1.58 -30.95
C GLY A 586 12.43 1.44 -31.39
N LYS A 587 12.06 0.38 -32.13
CA LYS A 587 10.67 0.09 -32.53
C LYS A 587 9.89 -0.71 -31.48
N GLN A 588 10.58 -1.24 -30.48
CA GLN A 588 10.08 -2.27 -29.56
C GLN A 588 10.31 -1.88 -28.09
N ILE A 589 10.46 -0.57 -27.83
CA ILE A 589 10.64 -0.04 -26.48
C ILE A 589 9.51 0.90 -26.10
N GLY A 590 9.07 0.76 -24.85
CA GLY A 590 8.17 1.66 -24.17
C GLY A 590 8.91 2.64 -23.29
N THR A 591 8.34 3.82 -23.07
CA THR A 591 8.91 4.82 -22.15
C THR A 591 7.85 5.42 -21.23
N ALA A 592 8.23 5.64 -19.98
CA ALA A 592 7.50 6.50 -19.05
C ALA A 592 8.40 7.70 -18.72
N GLN A 593 7.94 8.91 -19.02
CA GLN A 593 8.75 10.12 -18.92
C GLN A 593 8.02 11.17 -18.09
N LEU A 594 8.60 11.57 -16.96
CA LEU A 594 8.13 12.71 -16.19
C LEU A 594 8.77 13.98 -16.73
N ILE A 595 8.01 14.86 -17.36
CA ILE A 595 8.52 16.12 -17.93
C ILE A 595 7.89 17.33 -17.25
N ARG A 596 8.56 18.49 -17.32
CA ARG A 596 7.91 19.75 -16.97
C ARG A 596 6.86 20.07 -18.03
N SER A 597 5.69 20.52 -17.62
CA SER A 597 4.66 20.94 -18.57
C SER A 597 5.20 22.11 -19.41
N PRO A 598 5.19 22.01 -20.75
CA PRO A 598 5.57 23.12 -21.61
C PRO A 598 4.55 24.28 -21.56
N TYR A 599 3.41 24.08 -20.90
CA TYR A 599 2.36 25.08 -20.73
C TYR A 599 2.47 25.83 -19.39
N ASN A 600 3.07 25.21 -18.36
CA ASN A 600 3.33 25.81 -17.05
C ASN A 600 4.49 25.06 -16.36
N ASP A 601 5.61 25.74 -16.12
CA ASP A 601 6.82 25.14 -15.58
C ASP A 601 6.73 24.68 -14.11
N LYS A 602 5.64 25.08 -13.42
CA LYS A 602 5.24 24.63 -12.07
C LYS A 602 4.31 23.42 -12.07
N ARG A 603 3.95 22.90 -13.25
CA ARG A 603 3.16 21.68 -13.41
C ARG A 603 4.00 20.59 -14.08
N GLY A 604 3.66 19.34 -13.79
CA GLY A 604 4.36 18.20 -14.35
C GLY A 604 3.45 17.42 -15.29
N MET A 605 4.06 16.68 -16.20
CA MET A 605 3.38 15.71 -17.05
C MET A 605 4.04 14.35 -16.94
N LEU A 606 3.23 13.31 -16.80
CA LEU A 606 3.64 11.94 -17.08
C LEU A 606 3.27 11.61 -18.52
N VAL A 607 4.26 11.23 -19.33
CA VAL A 607 4.04 10.74 -20.69
C VAL A 607 4.42 9.26 -20.73
N VAL A 608 3.44 8.39 -20.91
CA VAL A 608 3.63 6.95 -21.08
C VAL A 608 3.35 6.61 -22.54
N THR A 609 4.37 6.18 -23.26
CA THR A 609 4.30 6.07 -24.72
C THR A 609 5.25 5.03 -25.29
N GLY A 610 4.87 4.46 -26.42
CA GLY A 610 5.70 3.62 -27.26
C GLY A 610 5.25 3.67 -28.73
N VAL A 611 5.90 2.90 -29.60
CA VAL A 611 5.55 2.89 -31.03
C VAL A 611 4.18 2.26 -31.25
N ASN A 612 3.86 1.23 -30.49
CA ASN A 612 2.56 0.58 -30.44
C ASN A 612 1.98 0.56 -29.00
N SER A 613 0.73 0.11 -28.83
CA SER A 613 0.07 0.09 -27.51
C SER A 613 0.66 -0.95 -26.57
N LEU A 614 1.22 -2.07 -27.08
CA LEU A 614 1.94 -3.05 -26.26
C LEU A 614 3.19 -2.44 -25.63
N ASP A 615 3.97 -1.68 -26.40
CA ASP A 615 5.14 -0.94 -25.90
C ASP A 615 4.73 0.07 -24.81
N THR A 616 3.59 0.74 -25.02
CA THR A 616 3.02 1.66 -24.01
C THR A 616 2.65 0.91 -22.72
N TYR A 617 2.04 -0.26 -22.85
CA TYR A 617 1.69 -1.13 -21.72
C TYR A 617 2.92 -1.59 -20.94
N ILE A 618 3.94 -2.15 -21.58
CA ILE A 618 5.15 -2.62 -20.87
C ILE A 618 5.83 -1.47 -20.11
N ALA A 619 5.82 -0.23 -20.62
CA ALA A 619 6.32 0.92 -19.89
C ALA A 619 5.52 1.20 -18.61
N SER A 620 4.19 1.08 -18.68
CA SER A 620 3.31 1.30 -17.53
C SER A 620 3.49 0.27 -16.41
N THR A 621 4.00 -0.94 -16.71
CA THR A 621 4.24 -2.00 -15.70
C THR A 621 5.28 -1.62 -14.65
N GLN A 622 6.08 -0.58 -14.90
CA GLN A 622 7.09 -0.10 -13.96
C GLN A 622 6.55 0.96 -12.98
N ILE A 623 5.32 1.45 -13.23
CA ILE A 623 4.64 2.51 -12.46
C ILE A 623 3.27 2.03 -11.95
N ASN A 624 3.10 0.71 -11.76
CA ASN A 624 1.85 0.08 -11.32
C ASN A 624 1.77 -0.21 -9.81
N PHE A 625 2.93 -0.44 -9.18
CA PHE A 625 3.07 -0.73 -7.75
C PHE A 625 4.22 0.06 -7.15
N GLN A 626 4.14 0.31 -5.84
CA GLN A 626 5.18 1.01 -5.09
C GLN A 626 6.54 0.30 -5.19
N LYS A 627 6.56 -1.04 -5.08
CA LYS A 627 7.78 -1.86 -5.21
C LYS A 627 8.48 -1.70 -6.56
N ASN A 628 7.72 -1.54 -7.64
CA ASN A 628 8.28 -1.37 -8.98
C ASN A 628 8.88 0.02 -9.13
N ILE A 629 8.15 1.07 -8.73
CA ILE A 629 8.63 2.44 -8.93
C ILE A 629 9.81 2.83 -8.04
N GLN A 630 9.93 2.23 -6.85
CA GLN A 630 11.03 2.49 -5.91
C GLN A 630 12.42 2.15 -6.48
N GLN A 631 12.49 1.35 -7.55
CA GLN A 631 13.74 1.00 -8.23
C GLN A 631 14.29 2.14 -9.09
N PHE A 632 13.49 3.17 -9.37
CA PHE A 632 13.85 4.25 -10.29
C PHE A 632 14.03 5.59 -9.58
N THR A 633 15.23 6.16 -9.73
CA THR A 633 15.58 7.45 -9.10
C THR A 633 15.55 8.65 -10.07
N GLY A 634 15.35 8.38 -11.36
CA GLY A 634 15.40 9.35 -12.45
C GLY A 634 14.05 9.96 -12.80
N ASP A 635 13.93 10.43 -14.03
CA ASP A 635 12.73 11.06 -14.61
C ASP A 635 12.33 10.48 -15.98
N ALA A 636 13.02 9.43 -16.42
CA ALA A 636 12.62 8.59 -17.54
C ALA A 636 12.89 7.12 -17.23
N ILE A 637 11.97 6.26 -17.68
CA ILE A 637 12.10 4.80 -17.66
C ILE A 637 11.98 4.32 -19.10
N VAL A 638 12.85 3.41 -19.51
CA VAL A 638 12.76 2.68 -20.78
C VAL A 638 12.56 1.21 -20.46
N VAL A 639 11.65 0.55 -21.18
CA VAL A 639 11.36 -0.88 -21.02
C VAL A 639 11.33 -1.52 -22.40
N ASP A 640 11.98 -2.67 -22.56
CA ASP A 640 11.91 -3.48 -23.78
C ASP A 640 10.96 -4.69 -23.64
N MET A 641 10.74 -5.39 -24.75
CA MET A 641 9.85 -6.56 -24.78
C MET A 641 10.35 -7.76 -23.94
N ASN A 642 11.63 -7.79 -23.58
CA ASN A 642 12.20 -8.81 -22.69
C ASN A 642 12.08 -8.41 -21.21
N ASN A 643 11.38 -7.31 -20.92
CA ASN A 643 11.25 -6.70 -19.60
C ASN A 643 12.61 -6.21 -19.02
N ALA A 644 13.60 -5.95 -19.87
CA ALA A 644 14.77 -5.19 -19.46
C ALA A 644 14.35 -3.74 -19.29
N HIS A 645 14.62 -3.18 -18.11
CA HIS A 645 14.16 -1.85 -17.73
C HIS A 645 15.31 -1.01 -17.17
N TYR A 646 15.34 0.25 -17.58
CA TYR A 646 16.43 1.17 -17.26
C TYR A 646 15.88 2.53 -16.83
N GLY A 647 16.39 3.04 -15.70
CA GLY A 647 16.09 4.38 -15.21
C GLY A 647 17.14 5.40 -15.66
N TYR A 648 16.70 6.56 -16.13
CA TYR A 648 17.56 7.64 -16.57
C TYR A 648 17.20 8.97 -15.90
N ARG A 649 18.22 9.79 -15.66
CA ARG A 649 18.08 11.14 -15.11
C ARG A 649 18.54 12.20 -16.12
N PHE A 650 17.60 13.01 -16.58
CA PHE A 650 17.79 14.12 -17.51
C PHE A 650 17.77 15.47 -16.79
N LYS A 651 16.85 15.69 -15.84
CA LYS A 651 16.80 16.93 -15.06
C LYS A 651 18.00 17.08 -14.13
N LYS A 652 18.72 18.19 -14.30
CA LYS A 652 19.69 18.69 -13.31
C LYS A 652 18.98 19.19 -12.04
N ASN A 653 17.94 20.01 -12.21
CA ASN A 653 17.12 20.51 -11.12
C ASN A 653 15.80 19.72 -11.01
N LYS A 654 15.63 19.06 -9.87
CA LYS A 654 14.46 18.24 -9.53
C LYS A 654 13.22 19.05 -9.13
N ALA A 655 13.37 20.28 -8.65
CA ALA A 655 12.28 21.09 -8.09
C ALA A 655 11.26 21.53 -9.16
N ILE A 656 9.99 21.15 -9.03
CA ILE A 656 8.91 21.56 -9.93
C ILE A 656 8.66 23.07 -9.82
N ASP A 657 8.45 23.60 -8.61
CA ASP A 657 8.43 25.03 -8.34
C ASP A 657 9.79 25.49 -7.78
N LYS A 658 10.60 26.13 -8.62
CA LYS A 658 11.90 26.69 -8.23
C LYS A 658 11.78 27.79 -7.17
N SER A 659 10.70 28.57 -7.18
CA SER A 659 10.51 29.65 -6.22
C SER A 659 10.24 29.11 -4.81
N LEU A 660 9.51 28.00 -4.72
CA LEU A 660 9.28 27.29 -3.46
C LEU A 660 10.60 26.74 -2.90
N GLU A 661 11.44 26.15 -3.76
CA GLU A 661 12.74 25.61 -3.36
C GLU A 661 13.70 26.68 -2.85
N ASN A 662 13.73 27.84 -3.51
CA ASN A 662 14.54 28.98 -3.09
C ASN A 662 14.09 29.50 -1.72
N LYS A 663 12.77 29.62 -1.49
CA LYS A 663 12.22 29.99 -0.17
C LYS A 663 12.61 28.99 0.92
N ARG A 664 12.53 27.69 0.64
CA ARG A 664 12.94 26.62 1.57
C ARG A 664 14.43 26.69 1.90
N THR A 665 15.27 26.86 0.89
CA THR A 665 16.72 26.97 1.06
C THR A 665 17.10 28.19 1.88
N PHE A 666 16.44 29.32 1.66
CA PHE A 666 16.64 30.54 2.45
C PHE A 666 16.21 30.36 3.92
N SER A 667 15.07 29.71 4.15
CA SER A 667 14.60 29.40 5.51
C SER A 667 15.54 28.46 6.26
N LYS A 668 15.96 27.36 5.61
CA LYS A 668 16.87 26.34 6.18
C LYS A 668 18.25 26.94 6.53
N ASN A 669 18.76 27.87 5.72
CA ASN A 669 20.09 28.47 5.88
C ASN A 669 20.07 29.90 6.44
N SER A 670 18.96 30.34 7.02
CA SER A 670 18.78 31.72 7.51
C SER A 670 19.92 32.19 8.43
N GLN A 671 20.39 31.33 9.35
CA GLN A 671 21.53 31.64 10.22
C GLN A 671 22.83 31.89 9.43
N LEU A 672 23.15 31.03 8.46
CA LEU A 672 24.34 31.16 7.62
C LEU A 672 24.28 32.43 6.76
N ILE A 673 23.09 32.77 6.24
CA ILE A 673 22.88 33.98 5.44
C ILE A 673 23.03 35.24 6.31
N ILE A 674 22.53 35.21 7.55
CA ILE A 674 22.77 36.30 8.52
C ILE A 674 24.26 36.45 8.82
N TYR A 675 24.98 35.35 9.04
CA TYR A 675 26.43 35.39 9.26
C TYR A 675 27.21 35.89 8.04
N LEU A 676 26.84 35.48 6.83
CA LEU A 676 27.41 35.99 5.58
C LEU A 676 27.11 37.48 5.40
N GLY A 677 25.89 37.92 5.70
CA GLY A 677 25.51 39.34 5.68
C GLY A 677 26.35 40.16 6.66
N LEU A 678 26.51 39.68 7.90
CA LEU A 678 27.39 40.29 8.90
C LEU A 678 28.85 40.32 8.43
N ALA A 679 29.36 39.23 7.83
CA ALA A 679 30.72 39.18 7.30
C ALA A 679 30.93 40.20 6.17
N ILE A 680 29.97 40.38 5.27
CA ILE A 680 30.02 41.39 4.21
C ILE A 680 30.02 42.81 4.80
N ILE A 681 29.20 43.07 5.82
CA ILE A 681 29.21 44.38 6.52
C ILE A 681 30.58 44.66 7.14
N VAL A 682 31.18 43.66 7.79
CA VAL A 682 32.54 43.78 8.36
C VAL A 682 33.57 44.07 7.27
N ILE A 683 33.52 43.36 6.14
CA ILE A 683 34.41 43.61 4.99
C ILE A 683 34.23 45.04 4.46
N LEU A 684 32.98 45.51 4.30
CA LEU A 684 32.69 46.87 3.86
C LEU A 684 33.23 47.92 4.83
N LEU A 685 33.12 47.69 6.14
CA LEU A 685 33.69 48.58 7.16
C LEU A 685 35.22 48.60 7.11
N ILE A 686 35.86 47.46 6.88
CA ILE A 686 37.33 47.39 6.69
C ILE A 686 37.74 48.15 5.43
N VAL A 687 37.06 47.95 4.30
CA VAL A 687 37.33 48.66 3.05
C VAL A 687 37.13 50.17 3.23
N LEU A 688 36.05 50.58 3.90
CA LEU A 688 35.78 51.99 4.22
C LEU A 688 36.88 52.57 5.12
N ALA A 689 37.30 51.83 6.14
CA ALA A 689 38.39 52.22 7.01
C ALA A 689 39.69 52.42 6.23
N VAL A 690 40.06 51.47 5.35
CA VAL A 690 41.24 51.57 4.47
C VAL A 690 41.17 52.78 3.55
N ILE A 691 40.01 53.04 2.91
CA ILE A 691 39.82 54.22 2.06
C ILE A 691 40.01 55.51 2.88
N LEU A 692 39.47 55.55 4.10
CA LEU A 692 39.61 56.71 4.99
C LEU A 692 41.06 56.90 5.46
N THR A 693 41.80 55.84 5.80
CA THR A 693 43.23 55.95 6.14
C THR A 693 44.07 56.39 4.95
N VAL A 694 43.85 55.83 3.76
CA VAL A 694 44.56 56.25 2.53
C VAL A 694 44.26 57.71 2.20
N ARG A 695 42.99 58.15 2.27
CA ARG A 695 42.63 59.57 2.05
C ARG A 695 43.25 60.50 3.11
N LYS A 696 43.28 60.08 4.37
CA LYS A 696 43.92 60.84 5.45
C LYS A 696 45.43 60.96 5.21
N GLN A 697 46.08 59.87 4.82
CA GLN A 697 47.52 59.84 4.56
C GLN A 697 47.89 60.62 3.29
N ALA A 698 47.05 60.59 2.25
CA ALA A 698 47.20 61.45 1.07
C ALA A 698 47.03 62.95 1.41
N ARG A 699 46.12 63.32 2.32
CA ARG A 699 46.03 64.69 2.84
C ARG A 699 47.23 65.10 3.70
N LEU A 700 47.82 64.18 4.45
CA LEU A 700 49.02 64.43 5.27
C LEU A 700 50.30 64.51 4.42
N ASN A 701 50.41 63.72 3.35
CA ASN A 701 51.56 63.72 2.43
C ASN A 701 51.44 64.76 1.29
N GLY A 702 50.25 65.32 1.06
CA GLY A 702 50.01 66.40 0.10
C GLY A 702 50.31 67.81 0.62
N GLY A 703 50.76 67.94 1.87
CA GLY A 703 51.07 69.21 2.52
C GLY A 703 52.56 69.43 2.74
N LYS A 704 53.32 69.66 1.66
CA LYS A 704 54.51 70.55 1.57
C LYS A 704 55.18 70.40 0.19
N LYS A 705 54.69 71.19 -0.76
CA LYS A 705 55.49 71.78 -1.85
C LYS A 705 54.93 73.17 -2.13
N ASP A 706 55.49 74.14 -1.40
CA ASP A 706 55.92 75.46 -1.90
C ASP A 706 55.95 76.47 -0.74
N GLU A 707 57.12 76.54 -0.08
CA GLU A 707 57.70 77.83 0.27
C GLU A 707 59.06 77.90 -0.44
N LYS A 708 59.17 78.86 -1.37
CA LYS A 708 60.34 79.15 -2.18
C LYS A 708 61.51 79.63 -1.31
N GLN A 709 62.70 79.10 -1.59
CA GLN A 709 63.74 79.90 -2.25
C GLN A 709 64.10 79.25 -3.57
#